data_AF-I4ED96-F1
#
_entry.id   AF-I4ED96-F1
#
_cell.length_a   1.000
_cell.length_b   1.000
_cell.length_c   1.000
_cell.angle_alpha   90.00
_cell.angle_beta   90.00
_cell.angle_gamma   90.00
#
_symmetry.space_group_name_H-M   'P 1'
#
loop_
_entity.id
_entity.type
_entity.pdbx_description
1 polymer ?
#
loop_
_entity_poly.entity_id
_entity_poly.type
_entity_poly.pdbx_seq_one_letter_code
_entity_poly.pdbx_strand_id
1 'polypeptide(L)'
;MPLSETRNERVAVYLTNALTGWGADNPDETTPIQTILRGYPQLLEERDQAREVKRDKPILVILGNPPYNGFAGVAVDEERDLTDAYRVARATKQPQGQGLNDLYVRFFRMAERRIVEQTGKGIVCFISNYSWLDGLSFTAMRERYLEVFDRIWIDNLHGDRIISEYAPDGRTSETVFATRGASPGIKVGTSIALMVRTTVGERRGNGLLCYRDMDQAQADERRAALIASLGNADFDASHIQVAPNVELGLPFKPRRVGDDYLSWPLLPDLFPWSSPGIQPSRDDVVVDIDRDRLVRRMEQYFDPDVSHAEMRRIVPGAMESTARFQAEAVRDALLHRGFLPDKIVRYCYRPFDVRWLYWEPETKLLDEKRADYFPQVFEGNLFLAAAQRNRKNFDPPFPVSRHGSRHIIERGANLFPLLLRSVEQIEMFPGSDGASDGATSGQRFNLSELARAYVGGFGSADHAHALFFHTLAVLHSPAYRQENEGALRQDWPRIPLPDSKDALLASAGLGREIASLLDTERPVTGVTQGAIRPEFKVIGPIAHVAGGVLNPDAGDLDVTVGWGHRGRGGITMPGRGMLIERDYTTGERAAIEAGATTLGLSPGEAFALLGETTCDVYLNDRAYWRNVPARVWGYTIGGYQVMKKWLSYRETALLGRSLRPEEAREVTDMARRIAAILLLEPRLDANYQAVKVVRERRPPPLTPPPILGEGN
;
A
#
# COMPACT_ATOMS: atom_id res chain seq x y z
N MET A 1 13.95 -1.50 -50.78
CA MET A 1 13.31 -1.69 -52.10
C MET A 1 12.10 -0.79 -52.16
N PRO A 2 11.90 -0.04 -53.26
CA PRO A 2 10.66 0.71 -53.43
C PRO A 2 9.48 -0.26 -53.52
N LEU A 3 8.33 0.13 -52.96
CA LEU A 3 7.10 -0.67 -52.96
C LEU A 3 6.44 -0.73 -54.36
N SER A 4 6.89 0.15 -55.26
CA SER A 4 6.50 0.22 -56.65
C SER A 4 7.71 0.68 -57.48
N GLU A 5 7.95 0.08 -58.65
CA GLU A 5 9.01 0.57 -59.56
C GLU A 5 8.58 1.81 -60.35
N THR A 6 7.27 2.11 -60.40
CA THR A 6 6.71 3.24 -61.16
C THR A 6 6.42 4.47 -60.31
N ARG A 7 6.32 4.32 -58.99
CA ARG A 7 6.28 5.42 -58.02
C ARG A 7 7.52 5.30 -57.15
N ASN A 8 8.29 6.38 -57.01
CA ASN A 8 9.49 6.42 -56.19
C ASN A 8 9.14 6.36 -54.68
N GLU A 9 8.43 5.30 -54.27
CA GLU A 9 7.69 5.17 -53.02
C GLU A 9 8.47 4.20 -52.12
N ARG A 10 9.15 4.77 -51.12
CA ARG A 10 9.84 4.00 -50.08
C ARG A 10 8.86 3.56 -49.00
N VAL A 11 9.20 2.48 -48.28
CA VAL A 11 8.53 2.16 -47.02
C VAL A 11 8.76 3.34 -46.05
N ALA A 12 7.70 3.96 -45.54
CA ALA A 12 7.75 5.17 -44.71
C ALA A 12 8.23 4.88 -43.26
N VAL A 13 9.42 4.28 -43.14
CA VAL A 13 10.09 3.96 -41.87
C VAL A 13 11.28 4.90 -41.72
N TYR A 14 11.29 5.69 -40.65
CA TYR A 14 12.30 6.72 -40.43
C TYR A 14 13.10 6.45 -39.15
N LEU A 15 14.40 6.75 -39.19
CA LEU A 15 15.24 6.77 -37.99
C LEU A 15 15.15 8.14 -37.31
N THR A 16 14.36 8.23 -36.24
CA THR A 16 14.11 9.50 -35.53
C THR A 16 13.73 9.26 -34.08
N ASN A 17 13.95 10.24 -33.18
CA ASN A 17 13.28 10.25 -31.89
C ASN A 17 11.81 10.66 -32.13
N ALA A 18 10.88 9.75 -31.84
CA ALA A 18 9.45 9.98 -32.07
C ALA A 18 8.83 11.06 -31.15
N LEU A 19 9.49 11.45 -30.06
CA LEU A 19 8.98 12.47 -29.12
C LEU A 19 9.42 13.90 -29.47
N THR A 20 10.41 14.07 -30.35
CA THR A 20 10.96 15.40 -30.69
C THR A 20 10.75 15.77 -32.15
N GLY A 21 10.90 17.06 -32.45
CA GLY A 21 10.80 17.60 -33.81
C GLY A 21 9.37 17.91 -34.25
N TRP A 22 8.46 18.12 -33.31
CA TRP A 22 7.05 18.42 -33.56
C TRP A 22 6.74 19.92 -33.56
N GLY A 23 7.49 20.74 -32.80
CA GLY A 23 7.35 22.20 -32.78
C GLY A 23 7.85 22.90 -34.05
N ALA A 24 7.39 24.13 -34.31
CA ALA A 24 7.87 25.00 -35.39
C ALA A 24 9.23 25.63 -35.06
N ASP A 25 9.43 25.96 -33.77
CA ASP A 25 10.68 26.50 -33.25
C ASP A 25 11.74 25.40 -33.18
N ASN A 26 12.97 25.78 -33.53
CA ASN A 26 14.11 24.89 -33.66
C ASN A 26 15.00 25.06 -32.42
N PRO A 27 14.99 24.17 -31.41
CA PRO A 27 15.98 24.26 -30.34
C PRO A 27 17.39 23.83 -30.80
N ASP A 28 17.55 23.32 -32.02
CA ASP A 28 18.64 22.38 -32.29
C ASP A 28 19.76 22.90 -33.19
N GLU A 29 19.78 24.14 -33.68
CA GLU A 29 20.87 24.58 -34.58
C GLU A 29 22.27 24.62 -33.92
N THR A 30 22.36 24.52 -32.59
CA THR A 30 23.62 24.62 -31.83
C THR A 30 23.95 23.38 -30.98
N THR A 31 23.17 22.30 -31.05
CA THR A 31 23.43 21.12 -30.21
C THR A 31 24.62 20.28 -30.74
N PRO A 32 25.46 19.69 -29.85
CA PRO A 32 26.59 18.84 -30.25
C PRO A 32 26.21 17.69 -31.20
N ILE A 33 24.99 17.17 -31.06
CA ILE A 33 24.42 16.12 -31.93
C ILE A 33 24.24 16.61 -33.36
N GLN A 34 23.82 17.86 -33.60
CA GLN A 34 23.72 18.39 -34.97
C GLN A 34 25.08 18.55 -35.64
N THR A 35 26.11 18.90 -34.87
CA THR A 35 27.49 18.99 -35.39
C THR A 35 28.00 17.61 -35.82
N ILE A 36 27.66 16.55 -35.06
CA ILE A 36 27.96 15.15 -35.43
C ILE A 36 27.14 14.72 -36.65
N LEU A 37 25.84 15.04 -36.70
CA LEU A 37 24.95 14.67 -37.81
C LEU A 37 25.36 15.32 -39.14
N ARG A 38 26.01 16.50 -39.13
CA ARG A 38 26.60 17.09 -40.35
C ARG A 38 27.68 16.21 -41.00
N GLY A 39 28.29 15.30 -40.24
CA GLY A 39 29.20 14.27 -40.77
C GLY A 39 28.50 13.08 -41.44
N TYR A 40 27.16 12.99 -41.35
CA TYR A 40 26.35 11.86 -41.85
C TYR A 40 25.12 12.35 -42.62
N PRO A 41 25.27 12.77 -43.89
CA PRO A 41 24.19 13.38 -44.67
C PRO A 41 22.94 12.50 -44.82
N GLN A 42 23.09 11.17 -44.83
CA GLN A 42 21.96 10.23 -44.89
C GLN A 42 21.09 10.27 -43.63
N LEU A 43 21.69 10.52 -42.45
CA LEU A 43 20.93 10.65 -41.19
C LEU A 43 20.19 11.99 -41.11
N LEU A 44 20.76 13.05 -41.70
CA LEU A 44 20.07 14.33 -41.84
C LEU A 44 18.85 14.19 -42.75
N GLU A 45 19.01 13.50 -43.87
CA GLU A 45 17.91 13.25 -44.80
C GLU A 45 16.79 12.43 -44.15
N GLU A 46 17.11 11.34 -43.43
CA GLU A 46 16.12 10.56 -42.66
C GLU A 46 15.39 11.40 -41.61
N ARG A 47 16.11 12.28 -40.90
CA ARG A 47 15.54 13.20 -39.91
C ARG A 47 14.59 14.21 -40.57
N ASP A 48 14.99 14.81 -41.69
CA ASP A 48 14.22 15.85 -42.36
C ASP A 48 12.96 15.27 -43.03
N GLN A 49 13.06 14.08 -43.64
CA GLN A 49 11.89 13.36 -44.14
C GLN A 49 10.93 12.96 -43.00
N ALA A 50 11.44 12.56 -41.84
CA ALA A 50 10.60 12.30 -40.66
C ALA A 50 9.89 13.57 -40.18
N ARG A 51 10.56 14.72 -40.20
CA ARG A 51 9.99 16.02 -39.80
C ARG A 51 8.86 16.45 -40.71
N GLU A 52 9.00 16.28 -42.03
CA GLU A 52 7.94 16.55 -43.01
C GLU A 52 6.66 15.75 -42.65
N VAL A 53 6.80 14.48 -42.30
CA VAL A 53 5.66 13.65 -41.88
C VAL A 53 5.06 14.16 -40.56
N LYS A 54 5.90 14.45 -39.55
CA LYS A 54 5.45 14.86 -38.21
C LYS A 54 4.74 16.21 -38.21
N ARG A 55 5.22 17.16 -39.02
CA ARG A 55 4.74 18.55 -39.04
C ARG A 55 3.64 18.73 -40.08
N ASP A 56 3.92 18.33 -41.32
CA ASP A 56 3.18 18.83 -42.49
C ASP A 56 2.06 17.88 -42.93
N LYS A 57 2.20 16.57 -42.67
CA LYS A 57 1.21 15.58 -43.12
C LYS A 57 0.09 15.37 -42.11
N PRO A 58 -1.20 15.40 -42.50
CA PRO A 58 -2.29 15.13 -41.59
C PRO A 58 -2.25 13.69 -41.09
N ILE A 59 -2.10 13.51 -39.78
CA ILE A 59 -2.07 12.19 -39.13
C ILE A 59 -3.44 11.93 -38.52
N LEU A 60 -4.15 10.92 -39.04
CA LEU A 60 -5.48 10.51 -38.57
C LEU A 60 -5.46 9.33 -37.61
N VAL A 61 -4.40 8.53 -37.63
CA VAL A 61 -4.31 7.29 -36.85
C VAL A 61 -2.91 7.18 -36.26
N ILE A 62 -2.84 6.98 -34.95
CA ILE A 62 -1.59 6.73 -34.23
C ILE A 62 -1.77 5.43 -33.45
N LEU A 63 -0.99 4.41 -33.82
CA LEU A 63 -1.00 3.08 -33.20
C LEU A 63 0.37 2.76 -32.63
N GLY A 64 0.47 1.92 -31.60
CA GLY A 64 1.78 1.46 -31.13
C GLY A 64 1.83 0.84 -29.74
N ASN A 65 3.05 0.47 -29.37
CA ASN A 65 3.45 0.00 -28.05
C ASN A 65 4.56 0.94 -27.52
N PRO A 66 4.20 2.09 -26.92
CA PRO A 66 5.19 3.04 -26.40
C PRO A 66 6.04 2.42 -25.28
N PRO A 67 7.29 2.87 -25.07
CA PRO A 67 8.19 2.33 -24.05
C PRO A 67 7.70 2.62 -22.62
N TYR A 68 7.87 1.65 -21.71
CA TYR A 68 7.34 1.69 -20.34
C TYR A 68 8.34 2.16 -19.26
N ASN A 69 9.59 2.48 -19.60
CA ASN A 69 10.64 2.77 -18.60
C ASN A 69 10.77 4.28 -18.33
N GLY A 70 10.84 4.71 -17.06
CA GLY A 70 10.94 6.12 -16.65
C GLY A 70 12.35 6.73 -16.72
N PHE A 71 13.40 5.92 -16.94
CA PHE A 71 14.78 6.41 -17.10
C PHE A 71 15.22 6.37 -18.56
N ALA A 72 14.77 7.35 -19.34
CA ALA A 72 15.63 7.92 -20.37
C ALA A 72 16.45 9.04 -19.69
N GLY A 73 17.69 9.27 -20.14
CA GLY A 73 18.56 10.34 -19.61
C GLY A 73 17.92 11.73 -19.65
N VAL A 74 18.67 12.75 -19.21
CA VAL A 74 18.23 14.15 -19.08
C VAL A 74 17.28 14.53 -20.23
N ALA A 75 16.00 14.70 -19.90
CA ALA A 75 14.98 15.07 -20.87
C ALA A 75 15.34 16.44 -21.46
N VAL A 76 15.26 16.56 -22.79
CA VAL A 76 15.32 17.84 -23.49
C VAL A 76 14.08 18.67 -23.12
N ASP A 77 14.15 19.99 -23.09
CA ASP A 77 13.04 20.86 -22.64
C ASP A 77 11.70 20.54 -23.36
N GLU A 78 11.72 20.25 -24.67
CA GLU A 78 10.51 19.86 -25.46
C GLU A 78 9.82 18.60 -24.88
N GLU A 79 10.56 17.64 -24.33
CA GLU A 79 9.99 16.42 -23.73
C GLU A 79 9.39 16.66 -22.33
N ARG A 80 9.92 17.65 -21.59
CA ARG A 80 9.44 18.00 -20.25
C ARG A 80 8.09 18.73 -20.34
N ASP A 81 7.97 19.65 -21.29
CA ASP A 81 6.78 20.48 -21.52
C ASP A 81 5.54 19.66 -21.93
N LEU A 82 5.72 18.49 -22.55
CA LEU A 82 4.61 17.60 -22.90
C LEU A 82 3.78 17.20 -21.68
N THR A 83 4.42 16.96 -20.54
CA THR A 83 3.71 16.47 -19.35
C THR A 83 2.94 17.55 -18.61
N ASP A 84 3.22 18.84 -18.86
CA ASP A 84 2.60 19.95 -18.14
C ASP A 84 1.08 20.02 -18.36
N ALA A 85 0.61 19.62 -19.54
CA ALA A 85 -0.82 19.52 -19.86
C ALA A 85 -1.58 18.53 -18.94
N TYR A 86 -0.87 17.64 -18.24
CA TYR A 86 -1.43 16.68 -17.30
C TYR A 86 -1.09 16.99 -15.84
N ARG A 87 -0.47 18.13 -15.52
CA ARG A 87 -0.08 18.47 -14.14
C ARG A 87 -1.16 19.19 -13.35
N VAL A 88 -2.12 19.82 -14.04
CA VAL A 88 -3.19 20.61 -13.41
C VAL A 88 -4.54 19.99 -13.73
N ALA A 89 -5.19 19.46 -12.71
CA ALA A 89 -6.60 19.04 -12.76
C ALA A 89 -7.53 20.25 -12.59
N ARG A 90 -8.70 20.21 -13.23
CA ARG A 90 -9.73 21.26 -13.18
C ARG A 90 -10.83 20.95 -12.16
N ALA A 91 -11.46 19.79 -12.29
CA ALA A 91 -12.56 19.33 -11.44
C ALA A 91 -12.14 18.18 -10.51
N THR A 92 -11.02 17.50 -10.79
CA THR A 92 -10.51 16.40 -9.98
C THR A 92 -9.41 16.82 -9.00
N LYS A 93 -9.02 15.90 -8.12
CA LYS A 93 -7.84 16.06 -7.27
C LYS A 93 -6.58 16.23 -8.12
N GLN A 94 -5.67 17.10 -7.66
CA GLN A 94 -4.40 17.30 -8.35
C GLN A 94 -3.60 15.99 -8.42
N PRO A 95 -2.88 15.74 -9.54
CA PRO A 95 -1.98 14.61 -9.69
C PRO A 95 -0.97 14.49 -8.54
N GLN A 96 -0.72 13.26 -8.09
CA GLN A 96 0.24 12.97 -7.01
C GLN A 96 1.26 11.91 -7.42
N GLY A 97 2.51 12.06 -6.98
CA GLY A 97 3.60 11.13 -7.27
C GLY A 97 4.34 11.42 -8.58
N GLN A 98 5.03 10.41 -9.10
CA GLN A 98 5.97 10.57 -10.23
C GLN A 98 5.51 9.88 -11.52
N GLY A 99 4.28 9.32 -11.56
CA GLY A 99 3.82 8.51 -12.69
C GLY A 99 3.75 9.26 -14.03
N LEU A 100 3.54 10.59 -14.01
CA LEU A 100 3.54 11.41 -15.23
C LEU A 100 4.91 11.46 -15.94
N ASN A 101 5.99 11.10 -15.25
CA ASN A 101 7.33 11.12 -15.83
C ASN A 101 7.62 9.90 -16.72
N ASP A 102 6.77 8.86 -16.69
CA ASP A 102 6.94 7.66 -17.48
C ASP A 102 6.87 7.96 -18.99
N LEU A 103 7.76 7.36 -19.78
CA LEU A 103 7.87 7.65 -21.21
C LEU A 103 6.56 7.44 -21.98
N TYR A 104 5.79 6.39 -21.65
CA TYR A 104 4.53 6.12 -22.36
C TYR A 104 3.51 7.27 -22.23
N VAL A 105 3.56 8.04 -21.13
CA VAL A 105 2.72 9.23 -20.92
C VAL A 105 3.05 10.32 -21.93
N ARG A 106 4.34 10.50 -22.23
CA ARG A 106 4.81 11.46 -23.25
C ARG A 106 4.32 11.07 -24.64
N PHE A 107 4.31 9.79 -24.98
CA PHE A 107 3.76 9.28 -26.24
C PHE A 107 2.26 9.51 -26.33
N PHE A 108 1.54 9.26 -25.24
CA PHE A 108 0.12 9.57 -25.14
C PHE A 108 -0.16 11.06 -25.36
N ARG A 109 0.61 11.95 -24.72
CA ARG A 109 0.49 13.39 -24.97
C ARG A 109 0.80 13.76 -26.42
N MET A 110 1.88 13.24 -26.99
CA MET A 110 2.25 13.51 -28.38
C MET A 110 1.10 13.11 -29.32
N ALA A 111 0.54 11.91 -29.14
CA ALA A 111 -0.55 11.42 -29.95
C ALA A 111 -1.83 12.25 -29.76
N GLU A 112 -2.17 12.56 -28.51
CA GLU A 112 -3.31 13.40 -28.15
C GLU A 112 -3.17 14.79 -28.79
N ARG A 113 -2.04 15.47 -28.61
CA ARG A 113 -1.73 16.76 -29.23
C ARG A 113 -1.91 16.71 -30.76
N ARG A 114 -1.40 15.66 -31.41
CA ARG A 114 -1.51 15.55 -32.88
C ARG A 114 -2.95 15.33 -33.34
N ILE A 115 -3.71 14.47 -32.68
CA ILE A 115 -5.10 14.18 -33.06
C ILE A 115 -6.06 15.31 -32.69
N VAL A 116 -5.89 15.89 -31.49
CA VAL A 116 -6.81 16.87 -30.91
C VAL A 116 -6.52 18.29 -31.40
N GLU A 117 -5.27 18.73 -31.30
CA GLU A 117 -4.90 20.15 -31.53
C GLU A 117 -4.57 20.43 -33.00
N GLN A 118 -4.06 19.42 -33.74
CA GLN A 118 -3.62 19.61 -35.13
C GLN A 118 -4.66 19.10 -36.13
N THR A 119 -4.94 17.80 -36.12
CA THR A 119 -5.88 17.20 -37.09
C THR A 119 -7.34 17.47 -36.72
N GLY A 120 -7.65 17.64 -35.44
CA GLY A 120 -8.99 17.82 -34.91
C GLY A 120 -9.89 16.58 -34.97
N LYS A 121 -9.44 15.48 -35.58
CA LYS A 121 -10.15 14.20 -35.65
C LYS A 121 -9.15 13.05 -35.86
N GLY A 122 -9.51 11.86 -35.44
CA GLY A 122 -8.69 10.67 -35.63
C GLY A 122 -8.75 9.69 -34.48
N ILE A 123 -7.77 8.78 -34.47
CA ILE A 123 -7.71 7.61 -33.58
C ILE A 123 -6.33 7.55 -32.93
N VAL A 124 -6.30 7.32 -31.62
CA VAL A 124 -5.11 6.89 -30.88
C VAL A 124 -5.38 5.49 -30.32
N CYS A 125 -4.52 4.51 -30.60
CA CYS A 125 -4.63 3.18 -30.02
C CYS A 125 -3.27 2.68 -29.52
N PHE A 126 -3.11 2.58 -28.20
CA PHE A 126 -1.87 2.11 -27.58
C PHE A 126 -2.11 0.94 -26.65
N ILE A 127 -1.21 -0.06 -26.72
CA ILE A 127 -0.96 -0.95 -25.59
C ILE A 127 0.06 -0.29 -24.67
N SER A 128 -0.25 -0.17 -23.38
CA SER A 128 0.59 0.56 -22.42
C SER A 128 0.51 -0.05 -21.03
N ASN A 129 1.37 0.41 -20.11
CA ASN A 129 1.20 0.16 -18.68
C ASN A 129 -0.19 0.66 -18.24
N TYR A 130 -0.96 -0.19 -17.57
CA TYR A 130 -2.33 0.10 -17.15
C TYR A 130 -2.46 1.09 -15.97
N SER A 131 -1.34 1.54 -15.39
CA SER A 131 -1.34 2.30 -14.12
C SER A 131 -2.03 3.66 -14.23
N TRP A 132 -2.15 4.21 -15.45
CA TRP A 132 -2.85 5.47 -15.68
C TRP A 132 -4.37 5.34 -15.60
N LEU A 133 -4.93 4.13 -15.67
CA LEU A 133 -6.38 3.93 -15.59
C LEU A 133 -6.93 4.30 -14.20
N ASP A 134 -6.14 4.12 -13.14
CA ASP A 134 -6.62 4.32 -11.76
C ASP A 134 -5.56 4.86 -10.78
N GLY A 135 -4.37 5.24 -11.27
CA GLY A 135 -3.32 5.81 -10.46
C GLY A 135 -3.55 7.29 -10.12
N LEU A 136 -3.09 7.70 -8.93
CA LEU A 136 -3.21 9.09 -8.43
C LEU A 136 -2.39 10.11 -9.22
N SER A 137 -1.38 9.66 -9.98
CA SER A 137 -0.58 10.55 -10.84
C SER A 137 -1.31 11.00 -12.10
N PHE A 138 -2.47 10.42 -12.43
CA PHE A 138 -3.05 10.54 -13.77
C PHE A 138 -4.47 11.13 -13.78
N THR A 139 -4.89 11.77 -12.69
CA THR A 139 -6.24 12.35 -12.55
C THR A 139 -6.54 13.38 -13.65
N ALA A 140 -5.64 14.35 -13.85
CA ALA A 140 -5.76 15.37 -14.90
C ALA A 140 -5.65 14.78 -16.32
N MET A 141 -4.84 13.73 -16.51
CA MET A 141 -4.73 13.02 -17.80
C MET A 141 -6.07 12.37 -18.17
N ARG A 142 -6.70 11.67 -17.23
CA ARG A 142 -8.03 11.05 -17.41
C ARG A 142 -9.12 12.09 -17.64
N GLU A 143 -9.11 13.16 -16.86
CA GLU A 143 -10.00 14.31 -17.02
C GLU A 143 -9.92 14.88 -18.44
N ARG A 144 -8.71 15.20 -18.90
CA ARG A 144 -8.47 15.71 -20.25
C ARG A 144 -8.96 14.75 -21.32
N TYR A 145 -8.76 13.44 -21.18
CA TYR A 145 -9.23 12.47 -22.17
C TYR A 145 -10.74 12.42 -22.30
N LEU A 146 -11.45 12.51 -21.18
CA LEU A 146 -12.90 12.64 -21.21
C LEU A 146 -13.34 13.96 -21.84
N GLU A 147 -12.56 15.04 -21.76
CA GLU A 147 -12.89 16.30 -22.44
C GLU A 147 -12.67 16.20 -23.96
N VAL A 148 -11.54 15.64 -24.40
CA VAL A 148 -11.06 15.81 -25.80
C VAL A 148 -11.38 14.66 -26.76
N PHE A 149 -11.71 13.46 -26.25
CA PHE A 149 -12.10 12.30 -27.06
C PHE A 149 -13.59 12.01 -26.92
N ASP A 150 -14.22 11.65 -28.03
CA ASP A 150 -15.66 11.34 -28.08
C ASP A 150 -15.97 10.00 -27.45
N ARG A 151 -15.08 9.02 -27.69
CA ARG A 151 -15.22 7.68 -27.14
C ARG A 151 -13.87 7.05 -26.84
N ILE A 152 -13.81 6.33 -25.74
CA ILE A 152 -12.63 5.67 -25.21
C ILE A 152 -13.01 4.23 -24.89
N TRP A 153 -12.31 3.26 -25.47
CA TRP A 153 -12.41 1.85 -25.09
C TRP A 153 -11.13 1.40 -24.41
N ILE A 154 -11.28 0.71 -23.29
CA ILE A 154 -10.19 0.14 -22.50
C ILE A 154 -10.37 -1.37 -22.45
N ASP A 155 -9.41 -2.09 -23.01
CA ASP A 155 -9.22 -3.51 -22.76
C ASP A 155 -8.12 -3.68 -21.71
N ASN A 156 -8.50 -3.96 -20.48
CA ASN A 156 -7.54 -4.25 -19.42
C ASN A 156 -7.01 -5.67 -19.59
N LEU A 157 -5.72 -5.79 -19.91
CA LEU A 157 -5.07 -7.08 -20.15
C LEU A 157 -4.46 -7.70 -18.89
N HIS A 158 -4.57 -7.03 -17.74
CA HIS A 158 -4.01 -7.47 -16.46
C HIS A 158 -2.50 -7.78 -16.56
N GLY A 159 -2.01 -8.66 -15.69
CA GLY A 159 -0.66 -9.20 -15.72
C GLY A 159 0.31 -8.50 -14.79
N ASP A 160 -0.19 -7.80 -13.76
CA ASP A 160 0.66 -7.12 -12.79
C ASP A 160 1.31 -8.11 -11.81
N ARG A 161 2.58 -8.41 -12.09
CA ARG A 161 3.41 -9.29 -11.27
C ARG A 161 3.98 -8.57 -10.05
N ILE A 162 3.99 -7.24 -10.01
CA ILE A 162 4.44 -6.45 -8.85
C ILE A 162 3.49 -6.68 -7.67
N ILE A 163 2.19 -6.73 -7.93
CA ILE A 163 1.17 -7.02 -6.92
C ILE A 163 0.83 -8.51 -6.80
N SER A 164 1.43 -9.36 -7.64
CA SER A 164 1.11 -10.79 -7.75
C SER A 164 -0.37 -10.99 -8.05
N GLU A 165 -0.85 -10.37 -9.12
CA GLU A 165 -2.24 -10.45 -9.56
C GLU A 165 -2.64 -11.88 -9.93
N TYR A 166 -3.90 -12.23 -9.64
CA TYR A 166 -4.53 -13.50 -9.98
C TYR A 166 -5.73 -13.24 -10.88
N ALA A 167 -5.98 -14.16 -11.81
CA ALA A 167 -7.20 -14.16 -12.63
C ALA A 167 -8.41 -14.68 -11.82
N PRO A 168 -9.65 -14.49 -12.31
CA PRO A 168 -10.85 -14.98 -11.65
C PRO A 168 -10.88 -16.49 -11.38
N ASP A 169 -10.14 -17.27 -12.17
CA ASP A 169 -9.98 -18.73 -12.00
C ASP A 169 -8.96 -19.12 -10.89
N GLY A 170 -8.37 -18.14 -10.20
CA GLY A 170 -7.40 -18.34 -9.14
C GLY A 170 -5.98 -18.62 -9.60
N ARG A 171 -5.72 -18.77 -10.91
CA ARG A 171 -4.36 -18.89 -11.44
C ARG A 171 -3.68 -17.52 -11.43
N THR A 172 -2.36 -17.55 -11.37
CA THR A 172 -1.55 -16.34 -11.49
C THR A 172 -1.79 -15.67 -12.85
N SER A 173 -2.08 -14.37 -12.85
CA SER A 173 -2.24 -13.59 -14.07
C SER A 173 -0.88 -13.30 -14.70
N GLU A 174 -0.62 -13.91 -15.85
CA GLU A 174 0.57 -13.64 -16.64
C GLU A 174 0.42 -12.32 -17.38
N THR A 175 1.54 -11.66 -17.68
CA THR A 175 1.53 -10.53 -18.61
C THR A 175 1.25 -11.02 -20.03
N VAL A 176 0.49 -10.24 -20.82
CA VAL A 176 0.13 -10.60 -22.21
C VAL A 176 1.36 -10.83 -23.12
N PHE A 177 2.52 -10.30 -22.74
CA PHE A 177 3.78 -10.48 -23.46
C PHE A 177 4.54 -11.76 -23.08
N ALA A 178 4.05 -12.54 -22.12
CA ALA A 178 4.72 -13.78 -21.73
C ALA A 178 4.67 -14.81 -22.88
N THR A 179 5.82 -15.46 -23.08
CA THR A 179 6.01 -16.53 -24.05
C THR A 179 6.56 -17.76 -23.34
N ARG A 180 6.16 -18.96 -23.78
CA ARG A 180 6.60 -20.20 -23.14
C ARG A 180 8.12 -20.31 -23.22
N GLY A 181 8.76 -20.56 -22.07
CA GLY A 181 10.21 -20.74 -21.98
C GLY A 181 11.05 -19.46 -21.96
N ALA A 182 10.44 -18.26 -22.01
CA ALA A 182 11.17 -17.00 -21.92
C ALA A 182 10.50 -16.01 -20.96
N SER A 183 11.32 -15.30 -20.17
CA SER A 183 10.81 -14.19 -19.35
C SER A 183 10.69 -12.94 -20.20
N PRO A 184 9.52 -12.28 -20.26
CA PRO A 184 9.35 -11.06 -21.07
C PRO A 184 10.01 -9.82 -20.45
N GLY A 185 10.65 -9.95 -19.28
CA GLY A 185 11.33 -8.83 -18.59
C GLY A 185 10.40 -7.78 -17.98
N ILE A 186 9.11 -7.77 -18.34
CA ILE A 186 8.11 -6.84 -17.81
C ILE A 186 7.34 -7.46 -16.63
N LYS A 187 6.97 -6.60 -15.67
CA LYS A 187 6.23 -7.00 -14.46
C LYS A 187 4.97 -6.16 -14.22
N VAL A 188 4.75 -5.14 -15.04
CA VAL A 188 3.60 -4.23 -14.93
C VAL A 188 2.39 -4.81 -15.65
N GLY A 189 1.19 -4.52 -15.12
CA GLY A 189 -0.05 -4.79 -15.83
C GLY A 189 -0.20 -3.89 -17.06
N THR A 190 -0.91 -4.37 -18.08
CA THR A 190 -1.02 -3.68 -19.37
C THR A 190 -2.47 -3.53 -19.81
N SER A 191 -2.75 -2.50 -20.60
CA SER A 191 -4.08 -2.27 -21.18
C SER A 191 -3.94 -1.74 -22.61
N ILE A 192 -4.91 -2.07 -23.46
CA ILE A 192 -5.09 -1.41 -24.76
C ILE A 192 -6.12 -0.30 -24.57
N ALA A 193 -5.78 0.90 -25.03
CA ALA A 193 -6.65 2.07 -24.99
C ALA A 193 -6.88 2.58 -26.41
N LEU A 194 -8.10 2.45 -26.89
CA LEU A 194 -8.58 2.99 -28.16
C LEU A 194 -9.36 4.28 -27.88
N MET A 195 -8.88 5.41 -28.40
CA MET A 195 -9.47 6.73 -28.18
C MET A 195 -9.79 7.34 -29.54
N VAL A 196 -11.04 7.75 -29.71
CA VAL A 196 -11.56 8.26 -30.98
C VAL A 196 -12.07 9.68 -30.81
N ARG A 197 -11.68 10.54 -31.75
CA ARG A 197 -12.21 11.88 -31.94
C ARG A 197 -12.83 11.97 -33.33
N THR A 198 -14.13 12.23 -33.40
CA THR A 198 -14.91 12.30 -34.64
C THR A 198 -15.18 13.73 -35.10
N THR A 199 -15.16 14.70 -34.19
CA THR A 199 -15.58 16.09 -34.46
C THR A 199 -14.42 17.07 -34.58
N VAL A 200 -14.40 17.81 -35.70
CA VAL A 200 -13.52 18.99 -35.89
C VAL A 200 -14.21 20.19 -35.22
N GLY A 201 -13.67 20.67 -34.10
CA GLY A 201 -14.21 21.80 -33.34
C GLY A 201 -14.24 21.60 -31.81
N GLU A 202 -14.89 22.51 -31.09
CA GLU A 202 -15.12 22.39 -29.64
C GLU A 202 -16.16 21.31 -29.34
N ARG A 203 -15.87 20.50 -28.32
CA ARG A 203 -16.72 19.40 -27.89
C ARG A 203 -17.72 19.85 -26.83
N ARG A 204 -18.95 19.35 -26.90
CA ARG A 204 -19.96 19.52 -25.85
C ARG A 204 -20.12 18.23 -25.04
N GLY A 205 -19.80 18.26 -23.75
CA GLY A 205 -19.93 17.14 -22.83
C GLY A 205 -18.74 16.19 -22.78
N ASN A 206 -18.78 15.22 -21.86
CA ASN A 206 -17.70 14.27 -21.58
C ASN A 206 -17.74 13.02 -22.47
N GLY A 207 -16.58 12.39 -22.67
CA GLY A 207 -16.34 11.20 -23.48
C GLY A 207 -17.12 10.00 -22.99
N LEU A 208 -17.60 9.16 -23.90
CA LEU A 208 -18.13 7.86 -23.49
C LEU A 208 -16.96 6.91 -23.21
N LEU A 209 -16.87 6.42 -21.98
CA LEU A 209 -15.87 5.45 -21.56
C LEU A 209 -16.47 4.04 -21.54
N CYS A 210 -15.85 3.15 -22.31
CA CYS A 210 -16.17 1.74 -22.42
C CYS A 210 -15.01 0.92 -21.86
N TYR A 211 -15.29 -0.09 -21.03
CA TYR A 211 -14.28 -0.88 -20.33
C TYR A 211 -14.57 -2.37 -20.42
N ARG A 212 -13.51 -3.19 -20.54
CA ARG A 212 -13.56 -4.65 -20.46
C ARG A 212 -12.31 -5.21 -19.79
N ASP A 213 -12.48 -6.18 -18.90
CA ASP A 213 -11.38 -7.01 -18.38
C ASP A 213 -11.16 -8.24 -19.28
N MET A 214 -9.89 -8.58 -19.51
CA MET A 214 -9.49 -9.81 -20.20
C MET A 214 -9.07 -10.87 -19.17
N ASP A 215 -10.06 -11.62 -18.70
CA ASP A 215 -9.99 -12.50 -17.52
C ASP A 215 -9.08 -13.73 -17.64
N GLN A 216 -8.57 -14.05 -18.83
CA GLN A 216 -7.73 -15.23 -19.01
C GLN A 216 -6.45 -15.11 -18.19
N ALA A 217 -6.05 -16.18 -17.49
CA ALA A 217 -4.86 -16.14 -16.65
C ALA A 217 -3.56 -16.21 -17.46
N GLN A 218 -3.53 -17.08 -18.47
CA GLN A 218 -2.35 -17.34 -19.28
C GLN A 218 -2.27 -16.39 -20.47
N ALA A 219 -1.06 -16.05 -20.87
CA ALA A 219 -0.85 -15.05 -21.92
C ALA A 219 -1.31 -15.52 -23.31
N ASP A 220 -1.19 -16.81 -23.63
CA ASP A 220 -1.67 -17.40 -24.89
C ASP A 220 -3.20 -17.44 -24.96
N GLU A 221 -3.87 -17.87 -23.90
CA GLU A 221 -5.32 -17.83 -23.74
C GLU A 221 -5.84 -16.39 -23.93
N ARG A 222 -5.19 -15.40 -23.28
CA ARG A 222 -5.58 -13.99 -23.37
C ARG A 222 -5.42 -13.41 -24.78
N ARG A 223 -4.31 -13.71 -25.47
CA ARG A 223 -4.09 -13.27 -26.85
C ARG A 223 -5.13 -13.89 -27.80
N ALA A 224 -5.45 -15.16 -27.61
CA ALA A 224 -6.49 -15.84 -28.38
C ALA A 224 -7.87 -15.19 -28.16
N ALA A 225 -8.23 -14.90 -26.90
CA ALA A 225 -9.47 -14.21 -26.57
C ALA A 225 -9.54 -12.80 -27.17
N LEU A 226 -8.43 -12.04 -27.16
CA LEU A 226 -8.34 -10.73 -27.78
C LEU A 226 -8.58 -10.79 -29.30
N ILE A 227 -7.93 -11.75 -29.99
CA ILE A 227 -8.14 -11.97 -31.43
C ILE A 227 -9.59 -12.37 -31.72
N ALA A 228 -10.15 -13.31 -30.93
CA ALA A 228 -11.53 -13.73 -31.08
C ALA A 228 -12.51 -12.56 -30.92
N SER A 229 -12.21 -11.61 -30.05
CA SER A 229 -13.06 -10.43 -29.81
C SER A 229 -13.21 -9.51 -31.03
N LEU A 230 -12.29 -9.57 -32.01
CA LEU A 230 -12.40 -8.81 -33.26
C LEU A 230 -13.54 -9.32 -34.16
N GLY A 231 -14.01 -10.55 -33.94
CA GLY A 231 -15.15 -11.14 -34.66
C GLY A 231 -16.51 -10.77 -34.08
N ASN A 232 -16.57 -10.02 -32.99
CA ASN A 232 -17.84 -9.64 -32.35
C ASN A 232 -18.60 -8.63 -33.23
N ALA A 233 -19.79 -9.01 -33.68
CA ALA A 233 -20.65 -8.16 -34.50
C ALA A 233 -21.07 -6.87 -33.79
N ASP A 234 -21.18 -6.93 -32.45
CA ASP A 234 -21.38 -5.77 -31.59
C ASP A 234 -20.16 -5.60 -30.65
N PHE A 235 -19.21 -4.78 -31.11
CA PHE A 235 -17.98 -4.49 -30.37
C PHE A 235 -18.27 -3.74 -29.06
N ASP A 236 -19.28 -2.87 -29.06
CA ASP A 236 -19.65 -2.08 -27.87
C ASP A 236 -20.31 -2.94 -26.81
N ALA A 237 -21.15 -3.92 -27.19
CA ALA A 237 -21.78 -4.85 -26.24
C ALA A 237 -20.78 -5.73 -25.48
N SER A 238 -19.54 -5.82 -25.96
CA SER A 238 -18.46 -6.51 -25.24
C SER A 238 -17.88 -5.69 -24.08
N HIS A 239 -18.23 -4.40 -23.98
CA HIS A 239 -17.73 -3.48 -22.98
C HIS A 239 -18.86 -2.99 -22.08
N ILE A 240 -18.53 -2.74 -20.81
CA ILE A 240 -19.42 -2.00 -19.92
C ILE A 240 -19.14 -0.50 -20.06
N GLN A 241 -20.20 0.30 -20.00
CA GLN A 241 -20.05 1.76 -19.93
C GLN A 241 -19.71 2.16 -18.50
N VAL A 242 -18.66 2.96 -18.34
CA VAL A 242 -18.19 3.44 -17.03
C VAL A 242 -18.46 4.93 -16.92
N ALA A 243 -19.15 5.32 -15.84
CA ALA A 243 -19.29 6.72 -15.43
C ALA A 243 -18.26 7.00 -14.31
N PRO A 244 -17.04 7.47 -14.64
CA PRO A 244 -15.98 7.64 -13.65
C PRO A 244 -16.35 8.75 -12.65
N ASN A 245 -16.12 8.50 -11.36
CA ASN A 245 -16.46 9.44 -10.30
C ASN A 245 -15.37 10.53 -10.15
N VAL A 246 -15.79 11.80 -10.18
CA VAL A 246 -14.88 12.98 -10.11
C VAL A 246 -14.12 13.05 -8.79
N GLU A 247 -14.77 12.80 -7.65
CA GLU A 247 -14.16 12.88 -6.32
C GLU A 247 -13.08 11.80 -6.09
N LEU A 248 -13.19 10.68 -6.81
CA LEU A 248 -12.20 9.59 -6.81
C LEU A 248 -11.10 9.79 -7.85
N GLY A 249 -11.04 10.95 -8.52
CA GLY A 249 -10.03 11.23 -9.53
C GLY A 249 -10.30 10.54 -10.87
N LEU A 250 -11.57 10.29 -11.20
CA LEU A 250 -12.03 9.71 -12.46
C LEU A 250 -11.37 8.36 -12.81
N PRO A 251 -11.42 7.33 -11.95
CA PRO A 251 -10.84 6.03 -12.29
C PRO A 251 -11.55 5.45 -13.52
N PHE A 252 -10.78 5.06 -14.54
CA PHE A 252 -11.29 4.44 -15.76
C PHE A 252 -11.56 2.94 -15.61
N LYS A 253 -11.22 2.37 -14.46
CA LYS A 253 -11.67 1.04 -14.06
C LYS A 253 -13.01 1.13 -13.32
N PRO A 254 -13.92 0.17 -13.49
CA PRO A 254 -15.15 0.07 -12.69
C PRO A 254 -14.82 0.05 -11.19
N ARG A 255 -15.60 0.78 -10.39
CA ARG A 255 -15.43 0.88 -8.94
C ARG A 255 -16.78 0.73 -8.25
N ARG A 256 -16.84 -0.14 -7.24
CA ARG A 256 -17.96 -0.22 -6.30
C ARG A 256 -17.71 0.75 -5.15
N VAL A 257 -18.71 1.58 -4.86
CA VAL A 257 -18.68 2.61 -3.82
C VAL A 257 -20.09 2.69 -3.23
N GLY A 258 -20.23 2.67 -1.91
CA GLY A 258 -21.52 2.89 -1.26
C GLY A 258 -22.03 4.32 -1.47
N ASP A 259 -23.34 4.49 -1.54
CA ASP A 259 -23.98 5.75 -1.94
C ASP A 259 -23.58 6.95 -1.07
N ASP A 260 -23.48 6.73 0.26
CA ASP A 260 -23.11 7.77 1.21
C ASP A 260 -21.59 7.90 1.44
N TYR A 261 -20.76 7.03 0.87
CA TYR A 261 -19.33 6.94 1.19
C TYR A 261 -18.62 8.28 1.01
N LEU A 262 -18.81 8.91 -0.15
CA LEU A 262 -18.16 10.18 -0.51
C LEU A 262 -18.57 11.35 0.38
N SER A 263 -19.68 11.19 1.09
CA SER A 263 -20.21 12.22 1.96
C SER A 263 -19.56 12.23 3.34
N TRP A 264 -18.95 11.12 3.74
CA TRP A 264 -18.28 10.93 5.03
C TRP A 264 -16.90 11.61 5.04
N PRO A 265 -16.43 12.12 6.20
CA PRO A 265 -15.09 12.71 6.32
C PRO A 265 -13.98 11.69 6.06
N LEU A 266 -12.89 12.12 5.45
CA LEU A 266 -11.68 11.30 5.31
C LEU A 266 -10.98 11.14 6.67
N LEU A 267 -10.15 10.10 6.80
CA LEU A 267 -9.34 9.90 8.01
C LEU A 267 -8.53 11.15 8.42
N PRO A 268 -7.83 11.87 7.51
CA PRO A 268 -7.12 13.10 7.87
C PRO A 268 -8.05 14.28 8.19
N ASP A 269 -9.29 14.28 7.71
CA ASP A 269 -10.29 15.30 8.07
C ASP A 269 -10.74 15.14 9.52
N LEU A 270 -10.56 13.95 10.12
CA LEU A 270 -10.82 13.70 11.54
C LEU A 270 -9.54 13.86 12.38
N PHE A 271 -8.42 13.32 11.91
CA PHE A 271 -7.13 13.28 12.60
C PHE A 271 -6.06 14.00 11.76
N PRO A 272 -5.89 15.32 11.91
CA PRO A 272 -5.12 16.13 10.98
C PRO A 272 -3.60 15.94 11.07
N TRP A 273 -3.07 15.60 12.24
CA TRP A 273 -1.65 15.31 12.39
C TRP A 273 -1.37 13.83 12.10
N SER A 274 -0.38 13.56 11.26
CA SER A 274 0.19 12.21 11.10
C SER A 274 1.68 12.31 10.79
N SER A 275 2.42 11.25 11.12
CA SER A 275 3.81 11.11 10.69
C SER A 275 3.98 9.83 9.89
N PRO A 276 4.77 9.81 8.80
CA PRO A 276 5.18 8.55 8.19
C PRO A 276 5.91 7.68 9.21
N GLY A 277 5.63 6.37 9.21
CA GLY A 277 6.32 5.42 10.09
C GLY A 277 7.82 5.38 9.85
N ILE A 278 8.56 4.75 10.77
CA ILE A 278 10.02 4.67 10.76
C ILE A 278 10.51 3.79 9.60
N GLN A 279 11.54 4.26 8.91
CA GLN A 279 12.25 3.50 7.87
C GLN A 279 13.74 3.54 8.22
N PRO A 280 14.30 2.44 8.77
CA PRO A 280 15.71 2.42 9.12
C PRO A 280 16.64 2.42 7.90
N SER A 281 16.21 1.76 6.82
CA SER A 281 17.00 1.53 5.59
C SER A 281 18.31 0.73 5.82
N ARG A 282 18.48 0.15 7.01
CA ARG A 282 19.64 -0.64 7.46
C ARG A 282 19.25 -1.56 8.61
N ASP A 283 18.18 -2.32 8.41
CA ASP A 283 17.54 -3.13 9.45
C ASP A 283 18.54 -4.10 10.12
N ASP A 284 19.51 -4.63 9.36
CA ASP A 284 20.59 -5.51 9.84
C ASP A 284 21.59 -4.82 10.79
N VAL A 285 21.54 -3.50 10.91
CA VAL A 285 22.39 -2.71 11.81
C VAL A 285 21.62 -2.30 13.05
N VAL A 286 20.44 -1.69 12.89
CA VAL A 286 19.76 -1.00 13.99
C VAL A 286 18.51 -1.72 14.49
N VAL A 287 18.08 -2.82 13.85
CA VAL A 287 16.92 -3.61 14.27
C VAL A 287 17.35 -5.01 14.69
N ASP A 288 16.74 -5.55 15.74
CA ASP A 288 16.95 -6.94 16.14
C ASP A 288 15.75 -7.53 16.90
N ILE A 289 15.53 -8.83 16.78
CA ILE A 289 14.58 -9.58 17.61
C ILE A 289 15.11 -9.66 19.05
N ASP A 290 16.42 -9.87 19.24
CA ASP A 290 17.06 -9.97 20.55
C ASP A 290 17.66 -8.64 20.98
N ARG A 291 17.15 -8.12 22.10
CA ARG A 291 17.63 -6.85 22.69
C ARG A 291 19.13 -6.84 22.91
N ASP A 292 19.67 -7.87 23.55
CA ASP A 292 21.07 -7.86 23.97
C ASP A 292 22.03 -7.98 22.78
N ARG A 293 21.59 -8.62 21.68
CA ARG A 293 22.35 -8.65 20.43
C ARG A 293 22.39 -7.26 19.80
N LEU A 294 21.27 -6.54 19.79
CA LEU A 294 21.25 -5.15 19.34
C LEU A 294 22.14 -4.26 20.20
N VAL A 295 22.03 -4.37 21.53
CA VAL A 295 22.82 -3.55 22.48
C VAL A 295 24.31 -3.77 22.25
N ARG A 296 24.79 -5.02 22.25
CA ARG A 296 26.21 -5.33 22.00
C ARG A 296 26.69 -4.79 20.65
N ARG A 297 25.87 -4.93 19.61
CA ARG A 297 26.19 -4.42 18.28
C ARG A 297 26.28 -2.89 18.25
N MET A 298 25.42 -2.19 18.97
CA MET A 298 25.48 -0.74 19.08
C MET A 298 26.65 -0.28 19.97
N GLU A 299 26.93 -0.95 21.09
CA GLU A 299 28.12 -0.67 21.90
C GLU A 299 29.39 -0.75 21.05
N GLN A 300 29.54 -1.78 20.21
CA GLN A 300 30.65 -1.89 19.24
C GLN A 300 30.66 -0.77 18.19
N TYR A 301 29.49 -0.36 17.69
CA TYR A 301 29.40 0.73 16.71
C TYR A 301 29.87 2.07 17.31
N PHE A 302 29.58 2.30 18.59
CA PHE A 302 29.94 3.50 19.35
C PHE A 302 31.27 3.38 20.12
N ASP A 303 32.01 2.28 19.95
CA ASP A 303 33.32 2.08 20.57
C ASP A 303 34.42 2.80 19.77
N PRO A 304 35.13 3.79 20.35
CA PRO A 304 36.22 4.49 19.67
C PRO A 304 37.43 3.60 19.39
N ASP A 305 37.60 2.48 20.11
CA ASP A 305 38.69 1.52 19.88
C ASP A 305 38.40 0.60 18.67
N VAL A 306 37.16 0.57 18.19
CA VAL A 306 36.77 -0.14 16.97
C VAL A 306 36.98 0.79 15.76
N SER A 307 37.97 0.50 14.91
CA SER A 307 38.18 1.25 13.66
C SER A 307 37.03 1.04 12.65
N HIS A 308 36.87 1.94 11.66
CA HIS A 308 35.90 1.73 10.57
C HIS A 308 36.14 0.43 9.80
N ALA A 309 37.41 0.07 9.59
CA ALA A 309 37.78 -1.17 8.91
C ALA A 309 37.32 -2.40 9.70
N GLU A 310 37.42 -2.36 11.03
CA GLU A 310 36.94 -3.42 11.89
C GLU A 310 35.41 -3.43 11.96
N MET A 311 34.77 -2.27 12.08
CA MET A 311 33.31 -2.16 12.05
C MET A 311 32.71 -2.71 10.75
N ARG A 312 33.39 -2.53 9.62
CA ARG A 312 33.01 -3.10 8.31
C ARG A 312 33.06 -4.63 8.28
N ARG A 313 33.89 -5.26 9.11
CA ARG A 313 33.92 -6.73 9.26
C ARG A 313 32.83 -7.22 10.21
N ILE A 314 32.58 -6.50 11.31
CA ILE A 314 31.58 -6.88 12.31
C ILE A 314 30.16 -6.72 11.73
N VAL A 315 29.85 -5.55 11.15
CA VAL A 315 28.54 -5.22 10.55
C VAL A 315 28.75 -4.47 9.24
N PRO A 316 28.87 -5.17 8.10
CA PRO A 316 29.11 -4.54 6.80
C PRO A 316 28.12 -3.42 6.46
N GLY A 317 26.82 -3.65 6.71
CA GLY A 317 25.76 -2.67 6.41
C GLY A 317 25.87 -1.36 7.21
N ALA A 318 26.59 -1.35 8.34
CA ALA A 318 26.83 -0.14 9.11
C ALA A 318 27.81 0.81 8.40
N MET A 319 28.68 0.25 7.55
CA MET A 319 29.78 0.94 6.84
C MET A 319 29.54 1.06 5.32
N GLU A 320 28.31 0.81 4.84
CA GLU A 320 27.93 0.93 3.43
C GLU A 320 27.31 2.31 3.15
N SER A 321 28.01 3.15 2.38
CA SER A 321 27.51 4.47 2.01
C SER A 321 26.49 4.41 0.87
N THR A 322 25.50 5.30 0.91
CA THR A 322 24.51 5.50 -0.15
C THR A 322 24.43 6.99 -0.51
N ALA A 323 23.64 7.34 -1.53
CA ALA A 323 23.44 8.73 -1.93
C ALA A 323 22.94 9.64 -0.79
N ARG A 324 22.27 9.08 0.23
CA ARG A 324 21.70 9.81 1.37
C ARG A 324 22.35 9.48 2.72
N PHE A 325 23.36 8.61 2.75
CA PHE A 325 24.02 8.17 3.97
C PHE A 325 25.53 8.01 3.74
N GLN A 326 26.34 8.81 4.44
CA GLN A 326 27.81 8.73 4.41
C GLN A 326 28.29 8.03 5.66
N ALA A 327 28.65 6.75 5.54
CA ALA A 327 28.73 5.85 6.70
C ALA A 327 29.80 6.24 7.74
N GLU A 328 31.03 6.52 7.29
CA GLU A 328 32.14 6.88 8.18
C GLU A 328 31.88 8.25 8.85
N ALA A 329 31.51 9.26 8.06
CA ALA A 329 31.20 10.60 8.59
C ALA A 329 30.05 10.60 9.62
N VAL A 330 29.00 9.79 9.39
CA VAL A 330 27.91 9.66 10.37
C VAL A 330 28.40 8.94 11.63
N ARG A 331 29.23 7.90 11.50
CA ARG A 331 29.80 7.21 12.66
C ARG A 331 30.69 8.14 13.49
N ASP A 332 31.57 8.92 12.86
CA ASP A 332 32.45 9.85 13.56
C ASP A 332 31.65 10.87 14.39
N ALA A 333 30.61 11.44 13.79
CA ALA A 333 29.69 12.34 14.49
C ALA A 333 28.99 11.65 15.68
N LEU A 334 28.63 10.37 15.55
CA LEU A 334 27.97 9.60 16.58
C LEU A 334 28.92 9.14 17.69
N LEU A 335 30.19 8.85 17.39
CA LEU A 335 31.22 8.54 18.38
C LEU A 335 31.40 9.70 19.36
N HIS A 336 31.37 10.95 18.87
CA HIS A 336 31.40 12.13 19.73
C HIS A 336 30.20 12.26 20.67
N ARG A 337 29.03 11.75 20.28
CA ARG A 337 27.82 11.77 21.10
C ARG A 337 27.76 10.63 22.11
N GLY A 338 28.36 9.49 21.77
CA GLY A 338 28.32 8.27 22.57
C GLY A 338 27.02 7.47 22.40
N PHE A 339 27.06 6.21 22.86
CA PHE A 339 25.91 5.33 22.87
C PHE A 339 24.88 5.79 23.90
N LEU A 340 23.60 5.83 23.51
CA LEU A 340 22.49 6.24 24.35
C LEU A 340 21.55 5.05 24.61
N PRO A 341 21.64 4.35 25.76
CA PRO A 341 20.84 3.16 26.03
C PRO A 341 19.32 3.38 25.99
N ASP A 342 18.85 4.59 26.31
CA ASP A 342 17.43 4.99 26.26
C ASP A 342 16.87 5.06 24.83
N LYS A 343 17.75 5.06 23.82
CA LYS A 343 17.39 4.99 22.40
C LYS A 343 17.18 3.57 21.88
N ILE A 344 17.35 2.55 22.73
CA ILE A 344 16.92 1.17 22.47
C ILE A 344 15.43 1.07 22.79
N VAL A 345 14.59 1.10 21.76
CA VAL A 345 13.14 1.19 21.88
C VAL A 345 12.42 -0.02 21.27
N ARG A 346 11.21 -0.31 21.75
CA ARG A 346 10.31 -1.30 21.12
C ARG A 346 9.82 -0.75 19.79
N TYR A 347 9.85 -1.60 18.77
CA TYR A 347 9.58 -1.26 17.38
C TYR A 347 8.63 -2.28 16.74
N CYS A 348 7.42 -1.84 16.41
CA CYS A 348 6.43 -2.61 15.66
C CYS A 348 6.90 -2.73 14.20
N TYR A 349 7.72 -3.74 13.95
CA TYR A 349 8.40 -3.95 12.67
C TYR A 349 7.40 -4.38 11.59
N ARG A 350 6.58 -5.39 11.89
CA ARG A 350 5.47 -5.93 11.08
C ARG A 350 4.30 -6.27 12.01
N PRO A 351 3.10 -6.58 11.49
CA PRO A 351 1.96 -6.91 12.35
C PRO A 351 2.32 -8.13 13.20
N PHE A 352 2.13 -8.01 14.52
CA PHE A 352 2.48 -9.00 15.55
C PHE A 352 3.97 -9.35 15.67
N ASP A 353 4.86 -8.61 15.01
CA ASP A 353 6.31 -8.79 15.15
C ASP A 353 6.92 -7.51 15.71
N VAL A 354 6.97 -7.45 17.04
CA VAL A 354 7.57 -6.33 17.78
C VAL A 354 9.02 -6.67 18.14
N ARG A 355 9.93 -5.85 17.64
CA ARG A 355 11.39 -5.99 17.74
C ARG A 355 11.99 -4.86 18.56
N TRP A 356 13.32 -4.85 18.65
CA TRP A 356 14.10 -3.75 19.19
C TRP A 356 14.69 -2.92 18.05
N LEU A 357 14.71 -1.60 18.23
CA LEU A 357 15.32 -0.62 17.34
C LEU A 357 16.24 0.27 18.17
N TYR A 358 17.43 0.55 17.65
CA TYR A 358 18.22 1.70 18.11
C TYR A 358 17.87 2.90 17.24
N TRP A 359 17.27 3.93 17.82
CA TRP A 359 16.88 5.13 17.09
C TRP A 359 17.47 6.38 17.69
N GLU A 360 18.43 6.96 16.98
CA GLU A 360 18.92 8.30 17.23
C GLU A 360 18.12 9.31 16.34
N PRO A 361 17.26 10.16 16.92
CA PRO A 361 16.30 10.98 16.17
C PRO A 361 16.89 12.26 15.55
N GLU A 362 18.14 12.61 15.83
CA GLU A 362 18.73 13.88 15.38
C GLU A 362 19.77 13.72 14.26
N THR A 363 20.11 12.49 13.88
CA THR A 363 21.12 12.15 12.87
C THR A 363 20.53 11.35 11.71
N LYS A 364 21.38 11.08 10.71
CA LYS A 364 21.07 10.20 9.58
C LYS A 364 21.46 8.73 9.86
N LEU A 365 21.42 8.29 11.12
CA LEU A 365 21.52 6.86 11.46
C LEU A 365 20.28 6.07 11.02
N LEU A 366 19.16 6.75 10.80
CA LEU A 366 18.04 6.24 10.00
C LEU A 366 17.92 7.06 8.70
N ASP A 367 17.04 6.63 7.79
CA ASP A 367 16.79 7.34 6.51
C ASP A 367 16.39 8.81 6.73
N GLU A 368 15.41 9.01 7.60
CA GLU A 368 14.92 10.32 8.02
C GLU A 368 14.81 10.41 9.54
N LYS A 369 15.23 11.58 10.06
CA LYS A 369 15.33 11.91 11.48
C LYS A 369 14.03 11.69 12.24
N ARG A 370 12.92 12.20 11.69
CA ARG A 370 11.57 12.17 12.27
C ARG A 370 11.53 12.65 13.74
N ALA A 371 12.26 13.73 14.04
CA ALA A 371 12.38 14.27 15.39
C ALA A 371 11.02 14.57 16.04
N ASP A 372 10.04 15.05 15.27
CA ASP A 372 8.69 15.37 15.77
C ASP A 372 7.85 14.14 16.14
N TYR A 373 8.16 12.96 15.61
CA TYR A 373 7.43 11.72 15.87
C TYR A 373 7.89 11.03 17.16
N PHE A 374 9.20 11.06 17.45
CA PHE A 374 9.78 10.42 18.63
C PHE A 374 9.05 10.79 19.95
N PRO A 375 8.83 12.09 20.26
CA PRO A 375 8.20 12.49 21.52
C PRO A 375 6.71 12.12 21.62
N GLN A 376 6.07 11.79 20.49
CA GLN A 376 4.66 11.41 20.46
C GLN A 376 4.45 9.94 20.88
N VAL A 377 5.51 9.12 20.90
CA VAL A 377 5.44 7.74 21.36
C VAL A 377 5.68 7.69 22.86
N PHE A 378 4.60 7.64 23.64
CA PHE A 378 4.64 7.57 25.09
C PHE A 378 3.56 6.63 25.65
N GLU A 379 3.72 6.24 26.91
CA GLU A 379 2.77 5.36 27.58
C GLU A 379 1.36 5.99 27.64
N GLY A 380 0.36 5.23 27.20
CA GLY A 380 -1.03 5.68 27.11
C GLY A 380 -1.43 6.27 25.75
N ASN A 381 -0.47 6.57 24.86
CA ASN A 381 -0.80 6.97 23.49
C ASN A 381 -0.99 5.75 22.58
N LEU A 382 -1.81 5.92 21.53
CA LEU A 382 -2.09 4.92 20.52
C LEU A 382 -2.14 5.58 19.14
N PHE A 383 -1.66 4.89 18.13
CA PHE A 383 -1.64 5.38 16.75
C PHE A 383 -2.44 4.47 15.83
N LEU A 384 -3.16 5.03 14.87
CA LEU A 384 -3.65 4.29 13.71
C LEU A 384 -2.56 4.30 12.64
N ALA A 385 -1.96 3.14 12.35
CA ALA A 385 -1.14 2.96 11.17
C ALA A 385 -2.05 2.73 9.97
N ALA A 386 -2.10 3.68 9.03
CA ALA A 386 -2.96 3.64 7.85
C ALA A 386 -2.18 4.08 6.60
N ALA A 387 -2.65 3.69 5.42
CA ALA A 387 -2.09 4.14 4.15
C ALA A 387 -3.17 4.85 3.33
N GLN A 388 -2.77 5.88 2.58
CA GLN A 388 -3.67 6.57 1.65
C GLN A 388 -4.08 5.65 0.48
N ARG A 389 -3.16 4.79 0.06
CA ARG A 389 -3.39 3.87 -1.05
C ARG A 389 -2.73 2.54 -0.76
N ASN A 390 -3.53 1.48 -0.80
CA ASN A 390 -3.04 0.11 -0.76
C ASN A 390 -2.73 -0.37 -2.18
N ARG A 391 -1.64 -1.13 -2.33
CA ARG A 391 -1.24 -1.72 -3.62
C ARG A 391 -2.12 -2.90 -4.01
N LYS A 392 -2.75 -3.55 -3.03
CA LYS A 392 -3.64 -4.70 -3.21
C LYS A 392 -5.06 -4.34 -2.74
N ASN A 393 -5.64 -5.19 -1.90
CA ASN A 393 -6.88 -4.89 -1.20
C ASN A 393 -6.63 -3.87 -0.09
N PHE A 394 -7.69 -3.23 0.37
CA PHE A 394 -7.63 -2.32 1.49
C PHE A 394 -7.21 -3.07 2.76
N ASP A 395 -6.13 -2.61 3.39
CA ASP A 395 -5.70 -3.05 4.70
C ASP A 395 -6.26 -2.09 5.75
N PRO A 396 -7.08 -2.58 6.70
CA PRO A 396 -7.63 -1.73 7.75
C PRO A 396 -6.49 -1.19 8.64
N PRO A 397 -6.69 -0.04 9.31
CA PRO A 397 -5.64 0.53 10.13
C PRO A 397 -5.18 -0.41 11.24
N PHE A 398 -3.86 -0.46 11.47
CA PHE A 398 -3.27 -1.28 12.52
C PHE A 398 -2.95 -0.39 13.74
N PRO A 399 -3.45 -0.71 14.94
CA PRO A 399 -3.18 0.06 16.15
C PRO A 399 -1.74 -0.16 16.59
N VAL A 400 -1.02 0.93 16.90
CA VAL A 400 0.38 0.88 17.31
C VAL A 400 0.55 1.65 18.62
N SER A 401 1.05 0.97 19.65
CA SER A 401 1.31 1.53 20.99
C SER A 401 2.80 1.82 21.26
N ARG A 402 3.66 1.57 20.26
CA ARG A 402 5.12 1.73 20.28
C ARG A 402 5.61 2.43 19.00
N HIS A 403 6.90 2.35 18.69
CA HIS A 403 7.44 2.93 17.47
C HIS A 403 6.97 2.13 16.25
N GLY A 404 6.27 2.75 15.31
CA GLY A 404 5.68 2.08 14.15
C GLY A 404 6.57 2.10 12.91
N SER A 405 6.72 0.97 12.22
CA SER A 405 7.38 0.88 10.92
C SER A 405 6.59 1.57 9.81
N ARG A 406 7.29 2.23 8.88
CA ARG A 406 6.71 2.73 7.60
C ARG A 406 6.12 1.59 6.76
N HIS A 407 6.53 0.36 7.05
CA HIS A 407 6.17 -0.85 6.33
C HIS A 407 5.36 -1.82 7.21
N ILE A 408 4.71 -1.33 8.27
CA ILE A 408 3.95 -2.19 9.19
C ILE A 408 2.79 -2.88 8.46
N ILE A 409 1.96 -2.15 7.71
CA ILE A 409 0.87 -2.74 6.92
C ILE A 409 1.03 -2.50 5.41
N GLU A 410 1.69 -1.43 4.98
CA GLU A 410 1.87 -1.11 3.56
C GLU A 410 3.16 -0.33 3.36
N ARG A 411 3.66 -0.23 2.13
CA ARG A 411 4.80 0.62 1.76
C ARG A 411 4.42 2.10 1.85
N GLY A 412 4.55 2.69 3.04
CA GLY A 412 4.22 4.10 3.26
C GLY A 412 3.10 4.33 4.25
N ALA A 413 2.97 3.50 5.27
CA ALA A 413 2.02 3.74 6.34
C ALA A 413 2.36 5.05 7.09
N ASN A 414 1.33 5.87 7.33
CA ASN A 414 1.35 6.99 8.24
C ASN A 414 0.74 6.59 9.58
N LEU A 415 1.20 7.23 10.64
CA LEU A 415 0.81 7.01 12.02
C LEU A 415 0.01 8.22 12.48
N PHE A 416 -1.29 8.02 12.73
CA PHE A 416 -2.21 9.02 13.24
C PHE A 416 -2.38 8.81 14.76
N PRO A 417 -1.75 9.62 15.63
CA PRO A 417 -1.88 9.48 17.06
C PRO A 417 -3.28 9.86 17.53
N LEU A 418 -3.68 9.27 18.64
CA LEU A 418 -4.80 9.69 19.46
C LEU A 418 -4.48 11.01 20.19
N LEU A 419 -3.30 11.09 20.81
CA LEU A 419 -2.83 12.23 21.61
C LEU A 419 -1.59 12.87 21.00
N LEU A 420 -1.51 14.19 21.10
CA LEU A 420 -0.35 15.01 20.74
C LEU A 420 0.20 15.67 22.00
N ARG A 421 1.52 15.65 22.17
CA ARG A 421 2.25 16.56 23.06
C ARG A 421 2.60 17.84 22.30
N SER A 422 2.49 19.00 22.95
CA SER A 422 2.99 20.24 22.35
C SER A 422 4.53 20.14 22.22
N VAL A 423 5.06 20.48 21.04
CA VAL A 423 6.51 20.40 20.78
C VAL A 423 7.24 21.52 21.53
N GLU A 424 6.59 22.67 21.73
CA GLU A 424 7.15 23.86 22.40
C GLU A 424 7.33 23.69 23.93
N GLN A 425 6.55 22.84 24.60
CA GLN A 425 6.69 22.61 26.05
C GLN A 425 7.74 21.54 26.41
N ILE A 426 8.29 20.82 25.42
CA ILE A 426 9.28 19.77 25.67
C ILE A 426 10.66 20.37 26.02
N GLU A 427 10.90 21.64 25.67
CA GLU A 427 12.16 22.34 25.94
C GLU A 427 12.20 23.18 27.23
N MET A 428 11.07 23.40 27.91
CA MET A 428 11.02 24.25 29.11
C MET A 428 10.30 23.59 30.29
N PHE A 429 11.12 23.16 31.27
CA PHE A 429 10.89 22.91 32.70
C PHE A 429 9.51 22.40 33.20
N PRO A 430 9.49 21.41 34.12
CA PRO A 430 8.25 20.90 34.70
C PRO A 430 7.64 21.94 35.65
N GLY A 431 6.49 22.51 35.26
CA GLY A 431 5.60 23.23 36.17
C GLY A 431 5.09 24.56 35.63
N SER A 432 3.93 24.53 34.98
CA SER A 432 2.93 25.60 35.11
C SER A 432 1.60 25.13 34.50
N ASP A 433 0.57 25.05 35.33
CA ASP A 433 -0.78 24.66 34.96
C ASP A 433 -1.48 25.74 34.13
N GLY A 434 -1.99 25.35 32.96
CA GLY A 434 -2.85 26.15 32.10
C GLY A 434 -4.01 25.28 31.60
N ALA A 435 -5.22 25.83 31.68
CA ALA A 435 -6.55 25.21 31.50
C ALA A 435 -6.62 23.95 30.60
N SER A 436 -7.09 22.86 31.21
CA SER A 436 -7.09 21.50 30.67
C SER A 436 -8.40 21.10 29.97
N ASP A 437 -8.33 20.84 28.66
CA ASP A 437 -9.26 19.96 27.94
C ASP A 437 -8.90 18.49 28.25
N GLY A 438 -9.31 17.96 29.42
CA GLY A 438 -9.38 16.52 29.71
C GLY A 438 -8.10 15.66 29.55
N ALA A 439 -6.94 16.26 29.27
CA ALA A 439 -5.67 15.60 29.07
C ALA A 439 -4.67 16.14 30.11
N THR A 440 -3.86 15.25 30.68
CA THR A 440 -2.78 15.59 31.63
C THR A 440 -1.90 16.70 31.05
N SER A 441 -1.40 17.62 31.90
CA SER A 441 -0.73 18.86 31.49
C SER A 441 0.22 18.65 30.30
N GLY A 442 -0.06 19.30 29.17
CA GLY A 442 0.77 19.27 27.95
C GLY A 442 0.36 18.27 26.85
N GLN A 443 -0.72 17.51 27.01
CA GLN A 443 -1.29 16.63 25.98
C GLN A 443 -2.63 17.17 25.44
N ARG A 444 -2.94 16.87 24.17
CA ARG A 444 -4.24 17.18 23.53
C ARG A 444 -4.66 16.10 22.55
N PHE A 445 -5.94 15.97 22.26
CA PHE A 445 -6.39 15.06 21.20
C PHE A 445 -6.03 15.56 19.80
N ASN A 446 -5.65 14.62 18.93
CA ASN A 446 -5.42 14.86 17.51
C ASN A 446 -6.73 14.95 16.73
N LEU A 447 -7.58 15.94 17.05
CA LEU A 447 -8.84 16.15 16.34
C LEU A 447 -8.78 17.42 15.49
N SER A 448 -9.42 17.38 14.33
CA SER A 448 -9.74 18.59 13.56
C SER A 448 -10.86 19.41 14.23
N GLU A 449 -11.12 20.62 13.76
CA GLU A 449 -12.27 21.41 14.21
C GLU A 449 -13.60 20.71 13.93
N LEU A 450 -13.73 20.07 12.76
CA LEU A 450 -14.90 19.25 12.40
C LEU A 450 -15.11 18.13 13.42
N ALA A 451 -14.06 17.38 13.74
CA ALA A 451 -14.14 16.27 14.68
C ALA A 451 -14.43 16.74 16.11
N ARG A 452 -13.83 17.86 16.54
CA ARG A 452 -14.13 18.49 17.84
C ARG A 452 -15.58 18.94 17.94
N ALA A 453 -16.11 19.58 16.90
CA ALA A 453 -17.50 20.01 16.86
C ALA A 453 -18.47 18.82 16.93
N TYR A 454 -18.17 17.76 16.19
CA TYR A 454 -18.95 16.52 16.20
C TYR A 454 -18.99 15.88 17.60
N VAL A 455 -17.83 15.62 18.23
CA VAL A 455 -17.81 15.00 19.57
C VAL A 455 -18.31 15.93 20.66
N GLY A 456 -18.11 17.25 20.50
CA GLY A 456 -18.63 18.29 21.38
C GLY A 456 -20.16 18.35 21.41
N GLY A 457 -20.82 17.98 20.30
CA GLY A 457 -22.28 17.81 20.24
C GLY A 457 -22.83 16.79 21.24
N PHE A 458 -22.00 15.88 21.76
CA PHE A 458 -22.36 14.89 22.78
C PHE A 458 -21.99 15.30 24.23
N GLY A 459 -21.47 16.51 24.43
CA GLY A 459 -21.32 17.13 25.75
C GLY A 459 -20.07 16.77 26.58
N SER A 460 -19.07 16.08 26.03
CA SER A 460 -17.76 15.89 26.71
C SER A 460 -16.61 15.65 25.72
N ALA A 461 -15.43 16.21 26.04
CA ALA A 461 -14.16 15.96 25.35
C ALA A 461 -13.68 14.50 25.50
N ASP A 462 -14.17 13.76 26.51
CA ASP A 462 -13.84 12.33 26.71
C ASP A 462 -14.27 11.44 25.54
N HIS A 463 -15.22 11.90 24.73
CA HIS A 463 -15.65 11.20 23.52
C HIS A 463 -14.62 11.27 22.37
N ALA A 464 -13.55 12.05 22.49
CA ALA A 464 -12.46 12.06 21.52
C ALA A 464 -11.81 10.66 21.37
N HIS A 465 -11.64 9.94 22.49
CA HIS A 465 -11.25 8.53 22.48
C HIS A 465 -12.26 7.66 21.73
N ALA A 466 -13.56 7.94 21.91
CA ALA A 466 -14.61 7.16 21.27
C ALA A 466 -14.56 7.27 19.75
N LEU A 467 -14.32 8.47 19.20
CA LEU A 467 -14.16 8.65 17.75
C LEU A 467 -12.99 7.83 17.18
N PHE A 468 -11.84 7.83 17.86
CA PHE A 468 -10.66 7.05 17.46
C PHE A 468 -10.95 5.54 17.39
N PHE A 469 -11.58 4.98 18.44
CA PHE A 469 -11.91 3.56 18.44
C PHE A 469 -13.08 3.23 17.51
N HIS A 470 -14.05 4.13 17.35
CA HIS A 470 -15.11 3.98 16.36
C HIS A 470 -14.54 3.88 14.93
N THR A 471 -13.57 4.72 14.58
CA THR A 471 -12.82 4.62 13.32
C THR A 471 -12.21 3.22 13.16
N LEU A 472 -11.57 2.68 14.20
CA LEU A 472 -11.01 1.33 14.13
C LEU A 472 -12.10 0.26 13.93
N ALA A 473 -13.23 0.35 14.63
CA ALA A 473 -14.33 -0.60 14.49
C ALA A 473 -14.91 -0.64 13.06
N VAL A 474 -15.20 0.54 12.49
CA VAL A 474 -15.78 0.61 11.14
C VAL A 474 -14.80 0.11 10.09
N LEU A 475 -13.53 0.51 10.16
CA LEU A 475 -12.57 0.15 9.13
C LEU A 475 -12.20 -1.33 9.15
N HIS A 476 -12.37 -2.02 10.30
CA HIS A 476 -12.20 -3.47 10.42
C HIS A 476 -13.45 -4.28 10.01
N SER A 477 -14.61 -3.67 9.74
CA SER A 477 -15.80 -4.37 9.23
C SER A 477 -15.56 -4.93 7.81
N PRO A 478 -15.71 -6.25 7.58
CA PRO A 478 -15.72 -6.81 6.23
C PRO A 478 -16.77 -6.17 5.31
N ALA A 479 -17.99 -5.92 5.80
CA ALA A 479 -19.06 -5.29 5.02
C ALA A 479 -18.69 -3.87 4.55
N TYR A 480 -18.07 -3.05 5.40
CA TYR A 480 -17.56 -1.73 5.01
C TYR A 480 -16.54 -1.83 3.87
N ARG A 481 -15.60 -2.77 4.00
CA ARG A 481 -14.52 -2.96 3.01
C ARG A 481 -15.06 -3.45 1.67
N GLN A 482 -16.03 -4.36 1.69
CA GLN A 482 -16.67 -4.89 0.48
C GLN A 482 -17.53 -3.84 -0.23
N GLU A 483 -18.34 -3.09 0.51
CA GLU A 483 -19.23 -2.07 -0.06
C GLU A 483 -18.44 -0.91 -0.70
N ASN A 484 -17.27 -0.59 -0.15
CA ASN A 484 -16.47 0.57 -0.54
C ASN A 484 -15.12 0.23 -1.20
N GLU A 485 -14.90 -1.01 -1.62
CA GLU A 485 -13.59 -1.50 -2.10
C GLU A 485 -12.96 -0.60 -3.17
N GLY A 486 -13.80 -0.03 -4.03
CA GLY A 486 -13.37 0.75 -5.17
C GLY A 486 -12.81 2.09 -4.75
N ALA A 487 -13.48 2.77 -3.81
CA ALA A 487 -13.05 4.05 -3.29
C ALA A 487 -11.85 3.92 -2.34
N LEU A 488 -11.78 2.85 -1.54
CA LEU A 488 -10.68 2.56 -0.63
C LEU A 488 -9.32 2.36 -1.34
N ARG A 489 -9.33 2.12 -2.66
CA ARG A 489 -8.12 2.06 -3.50
C ARG A 489 -7.67 3.41 -4.05
N GLN A 490 -8.47 4.47 -3.87
CA GLN A 490 -8.27 5.77 -4.52
C GLN A 490 -7.90 6.88 -3.53
N ASP A 491 -8.15 6.72 -2.23
CA ASP A 491 -7.72 7.69 -1.22
C ASP A 491 -7.80 7.09 0.20
N TRP A 492 -7.49 7.91 1.20
CA TRP A 492 -7.77 7.63 2.61
C TRP A 492 -9.20 7.13 2.82
N PRO A 493 -9.42 6.22 3.78
CA PRO A 493 -10.76 5.74 4.08
C PRO A 493 -11.63 6.89 4.61
N ARG A 494 -12.92 6.85 4.29
CA ARG A 494 -13.93 7.76 4.83
C ARG A 494 -14.75 7.09 5.94
N ILE A 495 -15.03 7.81 7.02
CA ILE A 495 -15.61 7.26 8.25
C ILE A 495 -17.04 7.78 8.43
N PRO A 496 -18.09 6.93 8.38
CA PRO A 496 -19.45 7.33 8.75
C PRO A 496 -19.47 7.80 10.20
N LEU A 497 -20.21 8.86 10.51
CA LEU A 497 -20.31 9.38 11.87
C LEU A 497 -21.72 9.11 12.43
N PRO A 498 -21.86 8.34 13.52
CA PRO A 498 -23.14 8.11 14.19
C PRO A 498 -23.84 9.42 14.63
N ASP A 499 -25.17 9.49 14.65
CA ASP A 499 -25.89 10.68 15.15
C ASP A 499 -26.03 10.75 16.67
N SER A 500 -25.71 9.66 17.36
CA SER A 500 -26.01 9.49 18.78
C SER A 500 -24.77 9.04 19.54
N LYS A 501 -24.68 9.57 20.77
CA LYS A 501 -23.63 9.23 21.71
C LYS A 501 -23.56 7.73 21.97
N ASP A 502 -24.71 7.07 22.14
CA ASP A 502 -24.77 5.64 22.45
C ASP A 502 -24.24 4.79 21.30
N ALA A 503 -24.59 5.12 20.06
CA ALA A 503 -24.05 4.44 18.89
C ALA A 503 -22.53 4.65 18.77
N LEU A 504 -22.03 5.87 19.00
CA LEU A 504 -20.60 6.16 19.02
C LEU A 504 -19.87 5.34 20.09
N LEU A 505 -20.41 5.28 21.32
CA LEU A 505 -19.80 4.56 22.43
C LEU A 505 -19.83 3.04 22.24
N ALA A 506 -20.93 2.49 21.72
CA ALA A 506 -21.04 1.07 21.38
C ALA A 506 -20.03 0.69 20.30
N SER A 507 -19.92 1.50 19.25
CA SER A 507 -18.95 1.32 18.18
C SER A 507 -17.52 1.41 18.68
N ALA A 508 -17.22 2.41 19.52
CA ALA A 508 -15.93 2.55 20.17
C ALA A 508 -15.59 1.35 21.09
N GLY A 509 -16.59 0.69 21.68
CA GLY A 509 -16.41 -0.55 22.44
C GLY A 509 -15.81 -1.67 21.59
N LEU A 510 -16.37 -1.90 20.40
CA LEU A 510 -15.84 -2.86 19.43
C LEU A 510 -14.44 -2.47 18.96
N GLY A 511 -14.21 -1.17 18.75
CA GLY A 511 -12.90 -0.64 18.40
C GLY A 511 -11.83 -0.90 19.45
N ARG A 512 -12.17 -0.74 20.74
CA ARG A 512 -11.26 -1.09 21.85
C ARG A 512 -10.97 -2.59 21.90
N GLU A 513 -11.96 -3.43 21.61
CA GLU A 513 -11.79 -4.89 21.52
C GLU A 513 -10.78 -5.23 20.41
N ILE A 514 -10.97 -4.69 19.19
CA ILE A 514 -10.02 -4.85 18.08
C ILE A 514 -8.62 -4.30 18.43
N ALA A 515 -8.54 -3.12 19.05
CA ALA A 515 -7.27 -2.54 19.46
C ALA A 515 -6.50 -3.46 20.42
N SER A 516 -7.20 -4.04 21.40
CA SER A 516 -6.60 -4.96 22.37
C SER A 516 -6.15 -6.27 21.74
N LEU A 517 -6.92 -6.80 20.78
CA LEU A 517 -6.60 -8.05 20.09
C LEU A 517 -5.38 -7.88 19.19
N LEU A 518 -5.21 -6.72 18.56
CA LEU A 518 -4.10 -6.42 17.66
C LEU A 518 -2.81 -6.00 18.38
N ASP A 519 -2.87 -5.59 19.65
CA ASP A 519 -1.69 -5.26 20.47
C ASP A 519 -1.11 -6.52 21.14
N THR A 520 0.02 -7.02 20.61
CA THR A 520 0.72 -8.18 21.16
C THR A 520 1.52 -7.86 22.42
N GLU A 521 1.76 -6.59 22.75
CA GLU A 521 2.54 -6.22 23.94
C GLU A 521 1.70 -6.32 25.23
N ARG A 522 0.38 -6.51 25.12
CA ARG A 522 -0.55 -6.54 26.25
C ARG A 522 -1.44 -7.78 26.21
N PRO A 523 -1.54 -8.57 27.29
CA PRO A 523 -2.44 -9.71 27.33
C PRO A 523 -3.92 -9.28 27.25
N VAL A 524 -4.77 -10.18 26.78
CA VAL A 524 -6.22 -9.96 26.65
C VAL A 524 -6.95 -10.97 27.53
N THR A 525 -7.65 -10.48 28.55
CA THR A 525 -8.43 -11.31 29.48
C THR A 525 -9.46 -12.14 28.72
N GLY A 526 -9.50 -13.44 29.01
CA GLY A 526 -10.41 -14.39 28.36
C GLY A 526 -9.93 -14.89 27.00
N VAL A 527 -8.88 -14.30 26.41
CA VAL A 527 -8.29 -14.73 25.13
C VAL A 527 -6.89 -15.29 25.35
N THR A 528 -5.96 -14.50 25.90
CA THR A 528 -4.57 -14.91 26.13
C THR A 528 -4.19 -15.00 27.61
N GLN A 529 -4.98 -14.40 28.51
CA GLN A 529 -4.74 -14.43 29.95
C GLN A 529 -6.02 -14.67 30.76
N GLY A 530 -5.86 -15.14 32.01
CA GLY A 530 -6.94 -15.32 32.96
C GLY A 530 -7.75 -16.58 32.66
N ALA A 531 -9.06 -16.52 32.88
CA ALA A 531 -9.98 -17.60 32.53
C ALA A 531 -10.20 -17.61 31.01
N ILE A 532 -9.26 -18.20 30.26
CA ILE A 532 -9.36 -18.32 28.80
C ILE A 532 -10.64 -19.05 28.42
N ARG A 533 -11.37 -18.49 27.46
CA ARG A 533 -12.65 -19.02 26.99
C ARG A 533 -12.48 -20.41 26.34
N PRO A 534 -13.48 -21.31 26.44
CA PRO A 534 -13.35 -22.71 26.00
C PRO A 534 -12.86 -22.87 24.55
N GLU A 535 -13.40 -22.10 23.62
CA GLU A 535 -13.06 -22.12 22.20
C GLU A 535 -11.60 -21.71 21.94
N PHE A 536 -11.04 -20.80 22.74
CA PHE A 536 -9.66 -20.35 22.57
C PHE A 536 -8.66 -21.29 23.25
N LYS A 537 -9.07 -22.01 24.31
CA LYS A 537 -8.20 -23.00 24.99
C LYS A 537 -7.71 -24.08 24.03
N VAL A 538 -8.55 -24.51 23.10
CA VAL A 538 -8.22 -25.56 22.12
C VAL A 538 -7.45 -25.03 20.92
N ILE A 539 -7.29 -23.72 20.74
CA ILE A 539 -6.63 -23.13 19.57
C ILE A 539 -5.14 -22.93 19.83
N GLY A 540 -4.32 -23.55 18.99
CA GLY A 540 -2.87 -23.41 18.99
C GLY A 540 -2.12 -23.88 20.25
N PRO A 541 -2.60 -24.79 21.14
CA PRO A 541 -1.75 -25.27 22.22
C PRO A 541 -0.55 -26.02 21.63
N ILE A 542 0.65 -25.74 22.14
CA ILE A 542 1.86 -26.46 21.74
C ILE A 542 1.88 -27.86 22.37
N ALA A 543 2.24 -28.88 21.59
CA ALA A 543 2.26 -30.27 22.01
C ALA A 543 3.54 -30.97 21.53
N HIS A 544 3.99 -31.94 22.32
CA HIS A 544 5.07 -32.85 21.94
C HIS A 544 4.48 -34.05 21.17
N VAL A 545 5.12 -34.47 20.07
CA VAL A 545 4.65 -35.53 19.17
C VAL A 545 4.52 -36.89 19.87
N ALA A 546 5.44 -37.20 20.80
CA ALA A 546 5.37 -38.43 21.60
C ALA A 546 4.46 -38.31 22.85
N GLY A 547 3.78 -37.17 23.04
CA GLY A 547 3.15 -36.80 24.30
C GLY A 547 4.17 -36.34 25.36
N GLY A 548 3.67 -35.80 26.48
CA GLY A 548 4.50 -35.31 27.59
C GLY A 548 4.74 -33.80 27.58
N VAL A 549 5.66 -33.35 28.45
CA VAL A 549 6.03 -31.94 28.60
C VAL A 549 7.23 -31.63 27.70
N LEU A 550 7.16 -30.50 27.00
CA LEU A 550 8.27 -30.03 26.15
C LEU A 550 9.51 -29.71 26.99
N ASN A 551 10.68 -30.08 26.49
CA ASN A 551 11.97 -29.75 27.06
C ASN A 551 12.75 -28.79 26.12
N PRO A 552 12.77 -27.47 26.40
CA PRO A 552 13.53 -26.51 25.59
C PRO A 552 15.01 -26.86 25.47
N ASP A 553 15.63 -27.42 26.51
CA ASP A 553 17.05 -27.80 26.52
C ASP A 553 17.34 -29.01 25.63
N ALA A 554 16.32 -29.80 25.27
CA ALA A 554 16.42 -30.89 24.31
C ALA A 554 16.30 -30.42 22.85
N GLY A 555 16.07 -29.12 22.60
CA GLY A 555 15.83 -28.57 21.28
C GLY A 555 14.36 -28.67 20.83
N ASP A 556 13.43 -28.99 21.72
CA ASP A 556 12.01 -29.13 21.36
C ASP A 556 11.38 -27.82 20.84
N LEU A 557 12.00 -26.67 21.12
CA LEU A 557 11.59 -25.35 20.64
C LEU A 557 12.45 -24.83 19.47
N ASP A 558 13.25 -25.69 18.85
CA ASP A 558 13.96 -25.36 17.62
C ASP A 558 12.99 -25.27 16.44
N VAL A 559 13.14 -24.24 15.61
CA VAL A 559 12.35 -24.09 14.37
C VAL A 559 13.22 -24.54 13.21
N THR A 560 12.95 -25.74 12.69
CA THR A 560 13.86 -26.45 11.75
C THR A 560 13.16 -27.06 10.53
N VAL A 561 11.84 -26.88 10.40
CA VAL A 561 11.07 -27.41 9.26
C VAL A 561 11.06 -26.50 8.03
N GLY A 562 11.92 -25.49 7.97
CA GLY A 562 12.08 -24.64 6.78
C GLY A 562 10.95 -23.63 6.58
N TRP A 563 10.53 -22.95 7.64
CA TRP A 563 9.65 -21.78 7.56
C TRP A 563 10.34 -20.57 6.96
N GLY A 564 11.67 -20.47 7.05
CA GLY A 564 12.43 -19.40 6.41
C GLY A 564 13.88 -19.76 6.10
N HIS A 565 14.45 -19.08 5.11
CA HIS A 565 15.86 -19.24 4.75
C HIS A 565 16.48 -17.91 4.29
N ARG A 566 17.81 -17.85 4.28
CA ARG A 566 18.56 -16.67 3.83
C ARG A 566 18.45 -16.56 2.30
N GLY A 567 17.97 -15.41 1.82
CA GLY A 567 17.93 -15.05 0.41
C GLY A 567 19.12 -14.19 0.00
N ARG A 568 19.08 -13.67 -1.24
CA ARG A 568 20.09 -12.76 -1.77
C ARG A 568 20.16 -11.48 -0.93
N GLY A 569 21.36 -11.02 -0.60
CA GLY A 569 21.56 -9.81 0.21
C GLY A 569 21.12 -9.94 1.67
N GLY A 570 21.05 -11.15 2.21
CA GLY A 570 20.69 -11.39 3.62
C GLY A 570 19.18 -11.30 3.92
N ILE A 571 18.34 -11.04 2.92
CA ILE A 571 16.88 -10.93 3.08
C ILE A 571 16.29 -12.30 3.44
N THR A 572 15.52 -12.38 4.52
CA THR A 572 14.77 -13.60 4.88
C THR A 572 13.67 -13.89 3.86
N MET A 573 13.72 -15.07 3.26
CA MET A 573 12.69 -15.58 2.35
C MET A 573 11.80 -16.59 3.09
N PRO A 574 10.47 -16.49 2.95
CA PRO A 574 9.55 -17.46 3.56
C PRO A 574 9.63 -18.80 2.84
N GLY A 575 9.76 -19.87 3.59
CA GLY A 575 9.73 -21.25 3.10
C GLY A 575 8.34 -21.88 3.14
N ARG A 576 8.29 -23.18 2.84
CA ARG A 576 7.04 -23.96 2.88
C ARG A 576 6.65 -24.32 4.31
N GLY A 577 7.63 -24.63 5.16
CA GLY A 577 7.41 -25.21 6.48
C GLY A 577 6.80 -26.61 6.43
N MET A 578 6.37 -27.10 7.59
CA MET A 578 5.60 -28.34 7.74
C MET A 578 4.24 -28.03 8.37
N LEU A 579 3.19 -28.31 7.61
CA LEU A 579 1.80 -28.04 7.96
C LEU A 579 0.99 -29.31 7.66
N ILE A 580 0.21 -29.79 8.63
CA ILE A 580 -0.72 -30.89 8.42
C ILE A 580 -2.13 -30.36 8.56
N GLU A 581 -2.88 -30.32 7.45
CA GLU A 581 -4.30 -30.00 7.44
C GLU A 581 -5.12 -31.24 7.81
N ARG A 582 -6.14 -31.05 8.65
CA ARG A 582 -7.02 -32.11 9.13
C ARG A 582 -8.39 -31.56 9.55
N ASP A 583 -9.32 -32.47 9.76
CA ASP A 583 -10.60 -32.14 10.40
C ASP A 583 -10.41 -31.81 11.88
N TYR A 584 -11.34 -31.02 12.41
CA TYR A 584 -11.48 -30.81 13.84
C TYR A 584 -11.90 -32.12 14.54
N THR A 585 -11.26 -32.41 15.66
CA THR A 585 -11.68 -33.49 16.56
C THR A 585 -13.00 -33.15 17.25
N THR A 586 -13.72 -34.16 17.76
CA THR A 586 -14.98 -33.96 18.49
C THR A 586 -14.85 -32.99 19.66
N GLY A 587 -13.74 -33.06 20.42
CA GLY A 587 -13.50 -32.15 21.55
C GLY A 587 -13.20 -30.72 21.12
N GLU A 588 -12.46 -30.53 20.02
CA GLU A 588 -12.21 -29.19 19.46
C GLU A 588 -13.51 -28.57 18.94
N ARG A 589 -14.35 -29.34 18.23
CA ARG A 589 -15.66 -28.87 17.76
C ARG A 589 -16.57 -28.46 18.91
N ALA A 590 -16.72 -29.31 19.93
CA ALA A 590 -17.56 -29.01 21.08
C ALA A 590 -17.12 -27.73 21.83
N ALA A 591 -15.81 -27.50 21.94
CA ALA A 591 -15.29 -26.28 22.57
C ALA A 591 -15.61 -25.02 21.74
N ILE A 592 -15.45 -25.10 20.41
CA ILE A 592 -15.79 -23.99 19.49
C ILE A 592 -17.29 -23.71 19.50
N GLU A 593 -18.14 -24.73 19.49
CA GLU A 593 -19.60 -24.60 19.53
C GLU A 593 -20.11 -23.96 20.83
N ALA A 594 -19.53 -24.34 21.97
CA ALA A 594 -19.83 -23.72 23.26
C ALA A 594 -19.46 -22.22 23.28
N GLY A 595 -18.31 -21.88 22.69
CA GLY A 595 -17.87 -20.49 22.48
C GLY A 595 -18.80 -19.70 21.57
N ALA A 596 -19.17 -20.28 20.42
CA ALA A 596 -20.09 -19.70 19.44
C ALA A 596 -21.45 -19.35 20.08
N THR A 597 -22.00 -20.27 20.87
CA THR A 597 -23.26 -20.05 21.60
C THR A 597 -23.17 -18.84 22.53
N THR A 598 -22.04 -18.68 23.23
CA THR A 598 -21.80 -17.51 24.12
C THR A 598 -21.72 -16.20 23.34
N LEU A 599 -21.29 -16.24 22.08
CA LEU A 599 -21.22 -15.09 21.17
C LEU A 599 -22.53 -14.81 20.43
N GLY A 600 -23.55 -15.66 20.59
CA GLY A 600 -24.79 -15.57 19.82
C GLY A 600 -24.62 -16.01 18.35
N LEU A 601 -23.59 -16.80 18.05
CA LEU A 601 -23.32 -17.35 16.72
C LEU A 601 -23.81 -18.80 16.65
N SER A 602 -24.33 -19.21 15.50
CA SER A 602 -24.55 -20.63 15.22
C SER A 602 -23.22 -21.36 15.03
N PRO A 603 -23.17 -22.69 15.25
CA PRO A 603 -22.00 -23.50 14.93
C PRO A 603 -21.49 -23.30 13.50
N GLY A 604 -22.40 -23.27 12.52
CA GLY A 604 -22.06 -23.09 11.11
C GLY A 604 -21.39 -21.74 10.83
N GLU A 605 -21.88 -20.66 11.43
CA GLU A 605 -21.24 -19.33 11.31
C GLU A 605 -19.84 -19.33 11.92
N ALA A 606 -19.66 -19.95 13.09
CA ALA A 606 -18.35 -20.01 13.74
C ALA A 606 -17.31 -20.78 12.90
N PHE A 607 -17.68 -21.93 12.31
CA PHE A 607 -16.78 -22.68 11.42
C PHE A 607 -16.57 -21.96 10.07
N ALA A 608 -17.55 -21.23 9.55
CA ALA A 608 -17.33 -20.39 8.37
C ALA A 608 -16.32 -19.25 8.64
N LEU A 609 -16.33 -18.68 9.85
CA LEU A 609 -15.41 -17.61 10.28
C LEU A 609 -14.01 -18.12 10.60
N LEU A 610 -13.87 -19.30 11.21
CA LEU A 610 -12.59 -19.90 11.59
C LEU A 610 -11.98 -20.79 10.48
N GLY A 611 -12.80 -21.29 9.56
CA GLY A 611 -12.47 -22.29 8.54
C GLY A 611 -13.03 -23.67 8.90
N GLU A 612 -13.51 -24.40 7.89
CA GLU A 612 -14.11 -25.75 8.02
C GLU A 612 -13.09 -26.82 8.44
N THR A 613 -11.81 -26.56 8.19
CA THR A 613 -10.67 -27.40 8.56
C THR A 613 -9.72 -26.65 9.50
N THR A 614 -8.81 -27.39 10.10
CA THR A 614 -7.74 -26.85 10.95
C THR A 614 -6.40 -27.42 10.52
N CYS A 615 -5.31 -26.78 10.94
CA CYS A 615 -3.97 -27.28 10.72
C CYS A 615 -3.19 -27.45 12.03
N ASP A 616 -2.28 -28.42 12.01
CA ASP A 616 -1.23 -28.58 12.99
C ASP A 616 0.07 -28.00 12.40
N VAL A 617 0.66 -27.02 13.09
CA VAL A 617 1.79 -26.21 12.62
C VAL A 617 3.07 -26.68 13.30
N TYR A 618 3.97 -27.32 12.58
CA TYR A 618 5.16 -27.94 13.16
C TYR A 618 6.29 -26.93 13.33
N LEU A 619 7.04 -27.05 14.43
CA LEU A 619 8.31 -26.36 14.64
C LEU A 619 9.47 -27.22 14.12
N ASN A 620 9.42 -28.50 14.45
CA ASN A 620 10.39 -29.56 14.20
C ASN A 620 9.66 -30.92 14.19
N ASP A 621 10.39 -32.03 14.17
CA ASP A 621 9.85 -33.40 14.21
C ASP A 621 9.30 -33.83 15.58
N ARG A 622 9.46 -33.00 16.62
CA ARG A 622 9.10 -33.29 18.02
C ARG A 622 7.97 -32.43 18.57
N ALA A 623 7.77 -31.23 18.05
CA ALA A 623 6.83 -30.26 18.59
C ALA A 623 6.03 -29.54 17.50
N TYR A 624 4.76 -29.28 17.80
CA TYR A 624 3.83 -28.59 16.92
C TYR A 624 2.78 -27.81 17.71
N TRP A 625 2.23 -26.75 17.13
CA TRP A 625 1.00 -26.11 17.62
C TRP A 625 -0.19 -26.83 17.01
N ARG A 626 -1.05 -27.36 17.88
CA ARG A 626 -2.24 -28.12 17.48
C ARG A 626 -3.40 -27.19 17.16
N ASN A 627 -4.27 -27.57 16.23
CA ASN A 627 -5.59 -26.96 16.02
C ASN A 627 -5.53 -25.44 15.79
N VAL A 628 -4.75 -25.01 14.79
CA VAL A 628 -4.80 -23.65 14.27
C VAL A 628 -5.81 -23.63 13.12
N PRO A 629 -7.00 -22.99 13.28
CA PRO A 629 -8.03 -22.99 12.24
C PRO A 629 -7.52 -22.48 10.88
N ALA A 630 -8.06 -22.98 9.78
CA ALA A 630 -7.54 -22.67 8.43
C ALA A 630 -7.58 -21.15 8.11
N ARG A 631 -8.65 -20.43 8.48
CA ARG A 631 -8.72 -18.97 8.30
C ARG A 631 -7.81 -18.21 9.28
N VAL A 632 -7.52 -18.78 10.46
CA VAL A 632 -6.54 -18.21 11.41
C VAL A 632 -5.13 -18.29 10.83
N TRP A 633 -4.75 -19.47 10.33
CA TRP A 633 -3.45 -19.65 9.68
C TRP A 633 -3.30 -18.79 8.43
N GLY A 634 -4.36 -18.71 7.61
CA GLY A 634 -4.41 -17.92 6.39
C GLY A 634 -4.58 -16.41 6.59
N TYR A 635 -4.73 -15.94 7.83
CA TYR A 635 -5.03 -14.54 8.12
C TYR A 635 -3.89 -13.61 7.70
N THR A 636 -4.25 -12.51 7.05
CA THR A 636 -3.29 -11.51 6.57
C THR A 636 -3.60 -10.11 7.06
N ILE A 637 -2.55 -9.36 7.39
CA ILE A 637 -2.60 -7.92 7.66
C ILE A 637 -1.55 -7.27 6.78
N GLY A 638 -1.89 -6.31 5.92
CA GLY A 638 -0.89 -5.70 5.04
C GLY A 638 -0.40 -6.62 3.92
N GLY A 639 -1.22 -7.61 3.53
CA GLY A 639 -0.82 -8.72 2.67
C GLY A 639 0.24 -9.66 3.28
N TYR A 640 0.53 -9.54 4.58
CA TYR A 640 1.48 -10.37 5.32
C TYR A 640 0.70 -11.48 6.06
N GLN A 641 0.94 -12.74 5.69
CA GLN A 641 0.41 -13.89 6.44
C GLN A 641 1.12 -13.97 7.80
N VAL A 642 0.40 -13.56 8.84
CA VAL A 642 0.99 -13.09 10.11
C VAL A 642 1.86 -14.16 10.76
N MET A 643 1.27 -15.32 11.09
CA MET A 643 1.96 -16.40 11.80
C MET A 643 3.11 -16.99 10.97
N LYS A 644 2.84 -17.32 9.69
CA LYS A 644 3.84 -17.94 8.80
C LYS A 644 5.10 -17.07 8.67
N LYS A 645 4.90 -15.78 8.45
CA LYS A 645 6.04 -14.88 8.28
C LYS A 645 6.76 -14.60 9.59
N TRP A 646 6.07 -14.55 10.73
CA TRP A 646 6.70 -14.46 12.05
C TRP A 646 7.64 -15.64 12.30
N LEU A 647 7.20 -16.86 11.96
CA LEU A 647 8.01 -18.09 12.03
C LEU A 647 9.20 -18.04 11.05
N SER A 648 9.02 -17.49 9.85
CA SER A 648 10.11 -17.42 8.85
C SER A 648 11.34 -16.65 9.33
N TYR A 649 11.16 -15.65 10.21
CA TYR A 649 12.28 -14.91 10.79
C TYR A 649 12.97 -15.64 11.94
N ARG A 650 12.35 -16.71 12.44
CA ARG A 650 12.73 -17.42 13.66
C ARG A 650 13.16 -18.86 13.42
N GLU A 651 13.40 -19.23 12.15
CA GLU A 651 14.14 -20.45 11.82
C GLU A 651 15.47 -20.45 12.59
N THR A 652 15.86 -21.56 13.22
CA THR A 652 17.06 -21.63 14.06
C THR A 652 18.32 -21.19 13.30
N ALA A 653 18.42 -21.51 12.00
CA ALA A 653 19.53 -21.10 11.14
C ALA A 653 19.59 -19.57 10.87
N LEU A 654 18.49 -18.84 11.09
CA LEU A 654 18.38 -17.39 10.94
C LEU A 654 18.45 -16.67 12.29
N LEU A 655 17.75 -17.19 13.31
CA LEU A 655 17.69 -16.63 14.65
C LEU A 655 18.97 -16.88 15.46
N GLY A 656 19.65 -17.99 15.19
CA GLY A 656 20.86 -18.42 15.88
C GLY A 656 20.62 -19.06 17.26
N ARG A 657 19.37 -19.36 17.61
CA ARG A 657 18.95 -20.01 18.86
C ARG A 657 17.55 -20.63 18.71
N SER A 658 17.18 -21.50 19.64
CA SER A 658 15.79 -21.97 19.84
C SER A 658 14.85 -20.82 20.21
N LEU A 659 13.54 -21.03 20.04
CA LEU A 659 12.54 -20.13 20.62
C LEU A 659 12.60 -20.18 22.15
N ARG A 660 12.37 -19.03 22.78
CA ARG A 660 12.12 -18.97 24.22
C ARG A 660 10.70 -19.46 24.52
N PRO A 661 10.41 -19.98 25.72
CA PRO A 661 9.07 -20.44 26.08
C PRO A 661 7.97 -19.37 25.88
N GLU A 662 8.28 -18.10 26.15
CA GLU A 662 7.40 -16.97 25.90
C GLU A 662 7.16 -16.72 24.41
N GLU A 663 8.16 -16.92 23.54
CA GLU A 663 8.01 -16.80 22.09
C GLU A 663 7.17 -17.96 21.52
N ALA A 664 7.33 -19.17 22.07
CA ALA A 664 6.48 -20.30 21.70
C ALA A 664 5.02 -20.09 22.12
N ARG A 665 4.79 -19.47 23.29
CA ARG A 665 3.46 -19.07 23.77
C ARG A 665 2.86 -17.95 22.92
N GLU A 666 3.67 -17.00 22.45
CA GLU A 666 3.21 -15.92 21.58
C GLU A 666 2.55 -16.45 20.31
N VAL A 667 3.01 -17.57 19.75
CA VAL A 667 2.36 -18.18 18.57
C VAL A 667 0.95 -18.70 18.90
N THR A 668 0.77 -19.31 20.07
CA THR A 668 -0.56 -19.68 20.58
C THR A 668 -1.44 -18.44 20.76
N ASP A 669 -0.89 -17.39 21.36
CA ASP A 669 -1.63 -16.15 21.65
C ASP A 669 -2.01 -15.40 20.36
N MET A 670 -1.13 -15.36 19.36
CA MET A 670 -1.44 -14.87 18.01
C MET A 670 -2.61 -15.63 17.39
N ALA A 671 -2.61 -16.97 17.45
CA ALA A 671 -3.69 -17.79 16.90
C ALA A 671 -5.03 -17.47 17.58
N ARG A 672 -5.04 -17.34 18.91
CA ARG A 672 -6.25 -16.99 19.69
C ARG A 672 -6.75 -15.58 19.41
N ARG A 673 -5.84 -14.60 19.28
CA ARG A 673 -6.19 -13.21 18.93
C ARG A 673 -6.84 -13.14 17.55
N ILE A 674 -6.25 -13.81 16.56
CA ILE A 674 -6.79 -13.85 15.20
C ILE A 674 -8.15 -14.56 15.19
N ALA A 675 -8.29 -15.67 15.90
CA ALA A 675 -9.59 -16.35 16.05
C ALA A 675 -10.66 -15.43 16.65
N ALA A 676 -10.30 -14.68 17.69
CA ALA A 676 -11.20 -13.70 18.31
C ALA A 676 -11.58 -12.56 17.36
N ILE A 677 -10.63 -12.06 16.54
CA ILE A 677 -10.91 -11.05 15.51
C ILE A 677 -11.90 -11.59 14.48
N LEU A 678 -11.69 -12.82 13.98
CA LEU A 678 -12.58 -13.45 13.01
C LEU A 678 -13.99 -13.66 13.57
N LEU A 679 -14.11 -14.11 14.82
CA LEU A 679 -15.41 -14.28 15.49
C LEU A 679 -16.10 -12.95 15.82
N LEU A 680 -15.38 -11.82 15.75
CA LEU A 680 -15.92 -10.48 15.97
C LEU A 680 -16.51 -9.86 14.69
N GLU A 681 -16.19 -10.39 13.51
CA GLU A 681 -16.63 -9.87 12.20
C GLU A 681 -18.14 -9.58 12.12
N PRO A 682 -19.06 -10.48 12.55
CA PRO A 682 -20.50 -10.22 12.48
C PRO A 682 -20.96 -9.01 13.31
N ARG A 683 -20.35 -8.79 14.48
CA ARG A 683 -20.65 -7.64 15.33
C ARG A 683 -20.12 -6.34 14.74
N LEU A 684 -18.96 -6.38 14.08
CA LEU A 684 -18.41 -5.23 13.35
C LEU A 684 -19.29 -4.85 12.17
N ASP A 685 -19.77 -5.84 11.42
CA ASP A 685 -20.67 -5.63 10.29
C ASP A 685 -22.03 -5.10 10.74
N ALA A 686 -22.64 -5.67 11.78
CA ALA A 686 -23.88 -5.15 12.35
C ALA A 686 -23.70 -3.69 12.84
N ASN A 687 -22.58 -3.38 13.49
CA ASN A 687 -22.22 -2.02 13.87
C ASN A 687 -22.09 -1.10 12.65
N TYR A 688 -21.39 -1.51 11.59
CA TYR A 688 -21.24 -0.70 10.38
C TYR A 688 -22.61 -0.43 9.73
N GLN A 689 -23.48 -1.43 9.61
CA GLN A 689 -24.84 -1.23 9.09
C GLN A 689 -25.64 -0.25 9.96
N ALA A 690 -25.50 -0.33 11.29
CA ALA A 690 -26.19 0.57 12.20
C ALA A 690 -25.71 2.03 12.08
N VAL A 691 -24.41 2.27 11.90
CA VAL A 691 -23.86 3.64 11.88
C VAL A 691 -23.88 4.31 10.51
N LYS A 692 -23.93 3.54 9.40
CA LYS A 692 -23.87 4.11 8.05
C LYS A 692 -25.16 4.80 7.59
N VAL A 693 -26.32 4.36 8.11
CA VAL A 693 -27.68 4.79 7.68
C VAL A 693 -28.11 6.12 8.31
N VAL A 694 -27.33 6.62 9.24
CA VAL A 694 -27.77 7.65 10.16
C VAL A 694 -27.50 9.05 9.58
N ARG A 695 -28.45 9.52 8.76
CA ARG A 695 -28.47 10.87 8.19
C ARG A 695 -29.86 11.48 8.29
N GLU A 696 -30.16 12.08 9.43
CA GLU A 696 -31.00 13.28 9.43
C GLU A 696 -30.21 14.45 10.00
N ARG A 697 -30.10 15.50 9.17
CA ARG A 697 -29.49 16.83 9.40
C ARG A 697 -27.99 16.95 9.09
N ARG A 698 -27.68 17.20 7.81
CA ARG A 698 -26.51 18.03 7.46
C ARG A 698 -26.99 19.44 7.10
N PRO A 699 -26.44 20.51 7.68
CA PRO A 699 -26.51 21.84 7.07
C PRO A 699 -25.67 21.85 5.76
N PRO A 700 -25.91 22.79 4.83
CA PRO A 700 -25.28 22.81 3.52
C PRO A 700 -23.75 22.92 3.62
N PRO A 701 -23.01 22.43 2.62
CA PRO A 701 -21.54 22.46 2.62
C PRO A 701 -21.02 23.90 2.74
N LEU A 702 -20.06 24.08 3.64
CA LEU A 702 -19.31 25.33 3.78
C LEU A 702 -18.65 25.66 2.44
N THR A 703 -18.87 26.89 1.97
CA THR A 703 -18.20 27.46 0.82
C THR A 703 -16.69 27.46 1.07
N PRO A 704 -15.85 27.07 0.09
CA PRO A 704 -14.40 27.15 0.27
C PRO A 704 -13.99 28.59 0.57
N PRO A 705 -12.98 28.80 1.44
CA PRO A 705 -12.52 30.14 1.76
C PRO A 705 -12.02 30.84 0.49
N PRO A 706 -12.22 32.17 0.36
CA PRO A 706 -11.71 32.91 -0.78
C PRO A 706 -10.18 32.80 -0.79
N ILE A 707 -9.65 32.45 -1.97
CA ILE A 707 -8.21 32.47 -2.26
C ILE A 707 -7.73 33.89 -1.96
N LEU A 708 -6.89 34.04 -0.94
CA LEU A 708 -6.18 35.29 -0.68
C LEU A 708 -5.25 35.53 -1.88
N GLY A 709 -5.62 36.52 -2.68
CA GLY A 709 -4.83 36.97 -3.82
C GLY A 709 -3.47 37.48 -3.36
N GLU A 710 -2.46 37.17 -4.17
CA GLU A 710 -1.12 37.74 -4.09
C GLU A 710 -1.22 39.27 -4.09
N GLY A 711 -0.67 39.89 -3.05
CA GLY A 711 -0.48 41.33 -2.96
C GLY A 711 1.01 41.65 -2.92
N ASN A 712 1.49 42.15 -4.07
CA ASN A 712 2.75 42.86 -4.36
C ASN A 712 4.08 42.30 -3.87
#